data_AF-A0A3P1W5F0-F1
#
_entry.id   AF-A0A3P1W5F0-F1
#
_cell.length_a   1.000
_cell.length_b   1.000
_cell.length_c   1.000
_cell.angle_alpha   90.00
_cell.angle_beta   90.00
_cell.angle_gamma   90.00
#
_symmetry.space_group_name_H-M   'P 1'
#
loop_
_entity.id
_entity.type
_entity.pdbx_description
1 polymer ?
#
loop_
_entity_poly.entity_id
_entity_poly.type
_entity_poly.pdbx_seq_one_letter_code
_entity_poly.pdbx_strand_id
1 'polypeptide(L)'
;MAGIGFELKKLFLEQEKLFGNIKALVFSAAISVGPWIITSTSLNLLILISKSINLSRTEQTLFMSSIFYAFIFSQILTGAFQYLITRYVSDCIFQEKIHKIRGAYLGSIKLTGILSFFISFIFISRGHLSPAYKSAFVLLFMSMCLSWITMIFVSLLKKYHFIIFSFFLGNMTSVILGYYFLKYPVSFINETPTFWMLFSYSAGIFLNFVLTSMYILRAFQGKGKNQFEFLVYLKGYFSLVSIGILYILGVWGHVFMNWIVGDSYLLANVFIISPLYEVAVFYSYCTAIPSIIYFTIFLETKFLPIYKEYYSRISQTGRYEEIQDSLKRMKRILYQEILYAMELQFLISLTFILLANVIFSHFDMDSYLLDLFRITIFGTFCAIFISILITLFLYFDLRLQSLILSTTLFGTSLIFTYFFGKLGKEFTGMGFFLSSFISFGLAIYMFPKIFDTLNYTTMFRQNFNYKVGGVFLKKISLLLDRKIYIGIIVGLLFILGSCNIHAAYDKRGFNPKTRNNWHTMSQYDRDGYDIDGYTREGINKRGFNKSRLNTATKTPYDYAGFDFDGIHKETKKSYDERGFNVELYNILTDSPYDKNGFDHSGIHKDTKKEYDHNGWNYYGLHEKTKDYYNPEGWNVEGINKRGFNKDGWNIETKSKYDGGGFDLSGTHKVTKKKYDERGFDVNQYNHFTHSLYDKYGFNYEGINKDTKREYDKNGWTYYGLHEKTKTYYNPQGYNREGFDREGYRKGQRPEDEYDKNGFNKKGIYIKGY
;
A
#
# COMPACT_ATOMS: atom_id res chain seq x y z
N MET A 1 -18.98 35.69 24.31
CA MET A 1 -17.75 36.43 24.69
C MET A 1 -18.15 37.75 25.31
N ALA A 2 -18.42 37.81 26.62
CA ALA A 2 -18.78 39.09 27.24
C ALA A 2 -18.16 39.21 28.63
N GLY A 3 -17.07 39.99 28.75
CA GLY A 3 -16.64 40.60 30.01
C GLY A 3 -15.15 40.53 30.33
N ILE A 4 -14.28 40.51 29.32
CA ILE A 4 -12.86 40.89 29.43
C ILE A 4 -12.74 42.41 29.55
N GLY A 5 -13.76 43.12 29.03
CA GLY A 5 -13.79 44.58 28.99
C GLY A 5 -13.55 45.27 30.33
N PHE A 6 -13.83 44.67 31.49
CA PHE A 6 -13.60 45.32 32.79
C PHE A 6 -12.12 45.32 33.22
N GLU A 7 -11.41 44.20 33.04
CA GLU A 7 -9.96 44.09 33.29
C GLU A 7 -9.16 44.90 32.27
N LEU A 8 -9.55 44.84 30.99
CA LEU A 8 -8.94 45.64 29.93
C LEU A 8 -9.20 47.13 30.15
N LYS A 9 -10.45 47.53 30.44
CA LYS A 9 -10.77 48.93 30.71
C LYS A 9 -10.04 49.45 31.94
N LYS A 10 -9.84 48.63 32.99
CA LYS A 10 -9.03 49.01 34.16
C LYS A 10 -7.55 49.22 33.79
N LEU A 11 -6.97 48.34 32.97
CA LEU A 11 -5.59 48.48 32.47
C LEU A 11 -5.42 49.66 31.50
N PHE A 12 -6.44 49.98 30.69
CA PHE A 12 -6.46 51.15 29.81
C PHE A 12 -6.78 52.46 30.55
N LEU A 13 -7.40 52.40 31.75
CA LEU A 13 -7.66 53.55 32.62
C LEU A 13 -6.45 53.96 33.47
N GLU A 14 -5.42 53.11 33.58
CA GLU A 14 -4.09 53.49 34.07
C GLU A 14 -3.36 54.33 32.99
N GLN A 15 -3.95 55.49 32.65
CA GLN A 15 -3.61 56.31 31.48
C GLN A 15 -2.27 57.06 31.56
N GLU A 16 -1.52 56.98 32.65
CA GLU A 16 -0.32 57.83 32.82
C GLU A 16 1.01 57.17 32.40
N LYS A 17 1.05 55.90 31.99
CA LYS A 17 2.30 55.26 31.56
C LYS A 17 2.15 54.48 30.26
N LEU A 18 3.05 54.74 29.30
CA LEU A 18 3.22 53.99 28.04
C LEU A 18 3.31 52.46 28.27
N PHE A 19 3.80 52.06 29.44
CA PHE A 19 3.83 50.67 29.93
C PHE A 19 2.45 50.03 30.19
N GLY A 20 1.42 50.80 30.57
CA GLY A 20 0.06 50.30 30.82
C GLY A 20 -0.61 49.80 29.54
N ASN A 21 -0.48 50.56 28.45
CA ASN A 21 -0.98 50.18 27.12
C ASN A 21 -0.27 48.93 26.57
N ILE A 22 1.05 48.81 26.75
CA ILE A 22 1.80 47.62 26.34
C ILE A 22 1.35 46.41 27.17
N LYS A 23 1.17 46.55 28.49
CA LYS A 23 0.69 45.47 29.36
C LYS A 23 -0.71 44.99 28.96
N ALA A 24 -1.63 45.91 28.65
CA ALA A 24 -2.96 45.59 28.15
C ALA A 24 -2.93 44.87 26.79
N LEU A 25 -2.04 45.29 25.89
CA LEU A 25 -1.86 44.68 24.57
C LEU A 25 -1.25 43.28 24.67
N VAL A 26 -0.19 43.10 25.47
CA VAL A 26 0.43 41.80 25.74
C VAL A 26 -0.56 40.84 26.41
N PHE A 27 -1.35 41.34 27.37
CA PHE A 27 -2.39 40.54 28.01
C PHE A 27 -3.47 40.11 27.01
N SER A 28 -3.95 41.03 26.16
CA SER A 28 -4.92 40.72 25.11
C SER A 28 -4.37 39.74 24.07
N ALA A 29 -3.09 39.86 23.72
CA ALA A 29 -2.38 38.95 22.83
C ALA A 29 -2.31 37.55 23.41
N ALA A 30 -1.92 37.43 24.69
CA ALA A 30 -1.82 36.17 25.39
C ALA A 30 -3.18 35.46 25.51
N ILE A 31 -4.27 36.23 25.64
CA ILE A 31 -5.64 35.69 25.74
C ILE A 31 -6.16 35.16 24.40
N SER A 32 -6.00 35.94 23.35
CA SER A 32 -6.65 35.68 22.05
C SER A 32 -5.85 34.70 21.20
N VAL A 33 -4.53 34.91 21.09
CA VAL A 33 -3.65 34.17 20.18
C VAL A 33 -2.56 33.39 20.93
N GLY A 34 -2.38 33.65 22.23
CA GLY A 34 -1.37 33.00 23.07
C GLY A 34 -1.33 31.47 22.96
N PRO A 35 -2.46 30.74 23.06
CA PRO A 35 -2.50 29.29 22.83
C PRO A 35 -1.83 28.85 21.53
N TRP A 36 -2.12 29.54 20.42
CA TRP A 36 -1.59 29.22 19.10
C TRP A 36 -0.08 29.49 19.02
N ILE A 37 0.37 30.64 19.54
CA ILE A 37 1.79 31.00 19.59
C ILE A 37 2.57 29.97 20.40
N ILE A 38 2.10 29.63 21.61
CA ILE A 38 2.75 28.66 22.50
C ILE A 38 2.89 27.29 21.80
N THR A 39 1.82 26.81 21.16
CA THR A 39 1.87 25.54 20.42
C THR A 39 2.83 25.61 19.24
N SER A 40 2.80 26.68 18.45
CA SER A 40 3.71 26.87 17.31
C SER A 40 5.17 26.92 17.73
N THR A 41 5.50 27.66 18.81
CA THR A 41 6.86 27.72 19.35
C THR A 41 7.33 26.34 19.81
N SER A 42 6.49 25.57 20.50
CA SER A 42 6.85 24.22 20.96
C SER A 42 7.15 23.26 19.81
N LEU A 43 6.38 23.35 18.71
CA LEU A 43 6.62 22.57 17.49
C LEU A 43 7.97 22.90 16.87
N ASN A 44 8.26 24.19 16.71
CA ASN A 44 9.54 24.64 16.18
C ASN A 44 10.72 24.24 17.07
N LEU A 45 10.55 24.27 18.40
CA LEU A 45 11.56 23.78 19.34
C LEU A 45 11.81 22.28 19.20
N LEU A 46 10.75 21.47 19.06
CA LEU A 46 10.89 20.03 18.82
C LEU A 46 11.60 19.73 17.50
N ILE A 47 11.31 20.48 16.44
CA ILE A 47 12.04 20.37 15.16
C ILE A 47 13.51 20.76 15.36
N LEU A 48 13.80 21.84 16.08
CA LEU A 48 15.17 22.27 16.36
C LEU A 48 15.94 21.18 17.13
N ILE A 49 15.31 20.59 18.15
CA ILE A 49 15.88 19.46 18.91
C ILE A 49 16.10 18.26 17.98
N SER A 50 15.18 17.97 17.06
CA SER A 50 15.35 16.86 16.10
C SER A 50 16.56 17.02 15.17
N LYS A 51 17.03 18.26 14.92
CA LYS A 51 18.27 18.49 14.17
C LYS A 51 19.51 18.02 14.91
N SER A 52 19.51 18.01 16.25
CA SER A 52 20.66 17.56 17.05
C SER A 52 20.98 16.07 16.90
N ILE A 53 19.99 15.27 16.50
CA ILE A 53 20.12 13.82 16.25
C ILE A 53 20.20 13.49 14.76
N ASN A 54 20.39 14.49 13.88
CA ASN A 54 20.43 14.35 12.42
C ASN A 54 19.22 13.57 11.85
N LEU A 55 18.02 13.81 12.39
CA LEU A 55 16.80 13.17 11.91
C LEU A 55 16.55 13.47 10.42
N SER A 56 16.14 12.47 9.63
CA SER A 56 15.94 12.64 8.20
C SER A 56 14.87 13.70 7.87
N ARG A 57 15.01 14.39 6.73
CA ARG A 57 14.02 15.39 6.30
C ARG A 57 12.62 14.78 6.16
N THR A 58 12.52 13.57 5.62
CA THR A 58 11.25 12.83 5.45
C THR A 58 10.55 12.57 6.78
N GLU A 59 11.30 12.25 7.84
CA GLU A 59 10.76 12.04 9.18
C GLU A 59 10.29 13.35 9.83
N GLN A 60 11.03 14.45 9.66
CA GLN A 60 10.60 15.77 10.11
C GLN A 60 9.30 16.20 9.41
N THR A 61 9.20 15.97 8.09
CA THR A 61 7.98 16.21 7.34
C THR A 61 6.84 15.34 7.85
N LEU A 62 7.06 14.04 8.11
CA LEU A 62 6.02 13.14 8.63
C LEU A 62 5.43 13.64 9.97
N PHE A 63 6.28 14.09 10.88
CA PHE A 63 5.86 14.68 12.14
C PHE A 63 5.02 15.94 11.92
N MET A 64 5.50 16.88 11.10
CA MET A 64 4.79 18.13 10.81
C MET A 64 3.46 17.90 10.11
N SER A 65 3.42 17.01 9.12
CA SER A 65 2.21 16.65 8.38
C SER A 65 1.17 16.00 9.30
N SER A 66 1.61 15.16 10.24
CA SER A 66 0.70 14.54 11.22
C SER A 66 0.02 15.60 12.11
N ILE A 67 0.78 16.59 12.58
CA ILE A 67 0.23 17.68 13.37
C ILE A 67 -0.67 18.60 12.55
N PHE A 68 -0.27 18.92 11.31
CA PHE A 68 -1.05 19.76 10.41
C PHE A 68 -2.40 19.13 10.07
N TYR A 69 -2.41 17.83 9.73
CA TYR A 69 -3.64 17.07 9.53
C TYR A 69 -4.49 17.05 10.80
N ALA A 70 -3.88 16.75 11.95
CA ALA A 70 -4.62 16.72 13.21
C ALA A 70 -5.26 18.09 13.51
N PHE A 71 -4.53 19.17 13.25
CA PHE A 71 -4.99 20.55 13.44
C PHE A 71 -6.18 20.88 12.53
N ILE A 72 -6.05 20.75 11.20
CA ILE A 72 -7.10 21.14 10.25
C ILE A 72 -8.38 20.30 10.46
N PHE A 73 -8.24 18.98 10.50
CA PHE A 73 -9.41 18.11 10.61
C PHE A 73 -10.08 18.22 11.99
N SER A 74 -9.34 18.58 13.04
CA SER A 74 -9.94 18.84 14.35
C SER A 74 -10.85 20.07 14.30
N GLN A 75 -10.44 21.13 13.61
CA GLN A 75 -11.26 22.33 13.42
C GLN A 75 -12.52 22.04 12.62
N ILE A 76 -12.44 21.21 11.57
CA ILE A 76 -13.62 20.83 10.76
C ILE A 76 -14.64 20.10 11.63
N LEU A 77 -14.20 19.10 12.40
CA LEU A 77 -15.07 18.32 13.27
C LEU A 77 -15.70 19.19 14.35
N THR A 78 -14.91 20.02 15.03
CA THR A 78 -15.43 20.87 16.12
C THR A 78 -16.22 22.07 15.62
N GLY A 79 -15.92 22.56 14.42
CA GLY A 79 -16.66 23.63 13.75
C GLY A 79 -18.15 23.31 13.58
N ALA A 80 -18.49 22.04 13.38
CA ALA A 80 -19.87 21.56 13.34
C ALA A 80 -20.65 21.88 14.64
N PHE A 81 -19.99 21.85 15.79
CA PHE A 81 -20.63 22.03 17.09
C PHE A 81 -20.40 23.41 17.69
N GLN A 82 -19.35 24.13 17.28
CA GLN A 82 -18.88 25.35 17.93
C GLN A 82 -19.96 26.43 18.06
N TYR A 83 -20.59 26.83 16.96
CA TYR A 83 -21.63 27.88 17.00
C TYR A 83 -22.92 27.41 17.67
N LEU A 84 -23.30 26.13 17.49
CA LEU A 84 -24.48 25.55 18.12
C LEU A 84 -24.35 25.54 19.66
N ILE A 85 -23.21 25.04 20.16
CA ILE A 85 -22.91 25.01 21.60
C ILE A 85 -22.83 26.43 22.15
N THR A 86 -22.15 27.33 21.45
CA THR A 86 -22.05 28.75 21.86
C THR A 86 -23.43 29.39 22.01
N ARG A 87 -24.35 29.11 21.07
CA ARG A 87 -25.73 29.61 21.15
C ARG A 87 -26.48 29.01 22.34
N TYR A 88 -26.41 27.68 22.52
CA TYR A 88 -27.06 26.99 23.64
C TYR A 88 -26.57 27.53 25.00
N VAL A 89 -25.26 27.69 25.15
CA VAL A 89 -24.65 28.24 26.36
C VAL A 89 -25.08 29.68 26.58
N SER A 90 -25.11 30.51 25.54
CA SER A 90 -25.54 31.90 25.64
C SER A 90 -27.00 32.02 26.11
N ASP A 91 -27.88 31.17 25.59
CA ASP A 91 -29.28 31.11 26.04
C ASP A 91 -29.40 30.62 27.50
N CYS A 92 -28.56 29.66 27.92
CA CYS A 92 -28.52 29.20 29.31
C CYS A 92 -28.08 30.32 30.26
N ILE A 93 -27.11 31.14 29.87
CA ILE A 93 -26.64 32.29 30.66
C ILE A 93 -27.74 33.35 30.73
N PHE A 94 -28.36 33.66 29.59
CA PHE A 94 -29.44 34.65 29.52
C PHE A 94 -30.68 34.25 30.36
N GLN A 95 -31.01 32.95 30.40
CA GLN A 95 -32.11 32.41 31.20
C GLN A 95 -31.69 32.01 32.63
N GLU A 96 -30.48 32.34 33.07
CA GLU A 96 -29.93 32.00 34.39
C GLU A 96 -29.89 30.49 34.72
N LYS A 97 -29.92 29.61 33.70
CA LYS A 97 -29.87 28.14 33.83
C LYS A 97 -28.44 27.61 33.83
N ILE A 98 -27.59 28.17 34.70
CA ILE A 98 -26.15 27.87 34.76
C ILE A 98 -25.88 26.39 35.05
N HIS A 99 -26.73 25.73 35.84
CA HIS A 99 -26.62 24.31 36.19
C HIS A 99 -26.63 23.35 34.98
N LYS A 100 -27.11 23.80 33.81
CA LYS A 100 -27.11 23.01 32.56
C LYS A 100 -25.77 23.02 31.83
N ILE A 101 -24.94 24.03 32.06
CA ILE A 101 -23.68 24.25 31.32
C ILE A 101 -22.72 23.07 31.52
N ARG A 102 -22.59 22.55 32.74
CA ARG A 102 -21.77 21.36 33.03
C ARG A 102 -22.24 20.13 32.26
N GLY A 103 -23.55 19.92 32.20
CA GLY A 103 -24.16 18.81 31.46
C GLY A 103 -23.84 18.89 29.97
N ALA A 104 -24.04 20.07 29.38
CA ALA A 104 -23.71 20.33 27.98
C ALA A 104 -22.22 20.13 27.70
N TYR A 105 -21.32 20.61 28.56
CA TYR A 105 -19.88 20.39 28.41
C TYR A 105 -19.51 18.90 28.36
N LEU A 106 -20.00 18.11 29.32
CA LEU A 106 -19.75 16.67 29.36
C LEU A 106 -20.35 15.94 28.14
N GLY A 107 -21.55 16.33 27.71
CA GLY A 107 -22.19 15.77 26.52
C GLY A 107 -21.43 16.09 25.24
N SER A 108 -20.97 17.35 25.09
CA SER A 108 -20.17 17.79 23.95
C SER A 108 -18.83 17.06 23.88
N ILE A 109 -18.09 16.94 24.99
CA ILE A 109 -16.81 16.19 25.01
C ILE A 109 -17.01 14.72 24.69
N LYS A 110 -18.03 14.06 25.24
CA LYS A 110 -18.30 12.65 24.94
C LYS A 110 -18.62 12.46 23.46
N LEU A 111 -19.53 13.28 22.92
CA LEU A 111 -19.93 13.19 21.53
C LEU A 111 -18.73 13.44 20.60
N THR A 112 -18.02 14.55 20.80
CA THR A 112 -16.85 14.90 19.98
C THR A 112 -15.76 13.86 20.12
N GLY A 113 -15.47 13.39 21.35
CA GLY A 113 -14.46 12.35 21.59
C GLY A 113 -14.76 11.04 20.88
N ILE A 114 -16.01 10.57 20.91
CA ILE A 114 -16.40 9.35 20.18
C ILE A 114 -16.20 9.54 18.68
N LEU A 115 -16.66 10.66 18.12
CA LEU A 115 -16.52 10.96 16.70
C LEU A 115 -15.04 11.09 16.29
N SER A 116 -14.23 11.81 17.06
CA SER A 116 -12.82 12.01 16.74
C SER A 116 -12.02 10.70 16.82
N PHE A 117 -12.37 9.79 17.72
CA PHE A 117 -11.71 8.48 17.83
C PHE A 117 -11.94 7.67 16.55
N PHE A 118 -13.20 7.51 16.12
CA PHE A 118 -13.51 6.72 14.93
C PHE A 118 -12.97 7.36 13.65
N ILE A 119 -13.10 8.67 13.49
CA ILE A 119 -12.59 9.39 12.31
C ILE A 119 -11.07 9.20 12.19
N SER A 120 -10.31 9.46 13.27
CA SER A 120 -8.85 9.32 13.22
C SER A 120 -8.40 7.87 13.10
N PHE A 121 -9.07 6.93 13.77
CA PHE A 121 -8.76 5.50 13.68
C PHE A 121 -8.95 4.99 12.25
N ILE A 122 -10.10 5.29 11.62
CA ILE A 122 -10.39 4.89 10.24
C ILE A 122 -9.36 5.50 9.28
N PHE A 123 -9.05 6.79 9.45
CA PHE A 123 -8.10 7.49 8.60
C PHE A 123 -6.70 6.88 8.66
N ILE A 124 -6.12 6.71 9.85
CA ILE A 124 -4.74 6.24 10.02
C ILE A 124 -4.60 4.72 9.81
N SER A 125 -5.71 3.96 9.87
CA SER A 125 -5.70 2.50 9.74
C SER A 125 -5.02 2.02 8.46
N ARG A 126 -5.23 2.74 7.35
CA ARG A 126 -4.70 2.42 6.01
C ARG A 126 -3.20 2.70 5.84
N GLY A 127 -2.56 3.37 6.79
CA GLY A 127 -1.16 3.76 6.69
C GLY A 127 -0.14 2.68 6.97
N HIS A 128 1.03 2.80 6.33
CA HIS A 128 2.21 1.99 6.61
C HIS A 128 3.03 2.63 7.74
N LEU A 129 2.45 2.64 8.95
CA LEU A 129 3.04 3.21 10.17
C LEU A 129 2.93 2.22 11.32
N SER A 130 3.81 2.33 12.32
CA SER A 130 3.78 1.47 13.50
C SER A 130 2.45 1.62 14.27
N PRO A 131 1.95 0.56 14.92
CA PRO A 131 0.73 0.65 15.73
C PRO A 131 0.82 1.72 16.83
N ALA A 132 2.01 1.90 17.42
CA ALA A 132 2.26 2.93 18.41
C ALA A 132 2.10 4.33 17.81
N TYR A 133 2.69 4.60 16.63
CA TYR A 133 2.50 5.86 15.91
C TYR A 133 1.03 6.15 15.61
N LYS A 134 0.29 5.15 15.11
CA LYS A 134 -1.16 5.28 14.85
C LYS A 134 -1.92 5.67 16.12
N SER A 135 -1.60 5.05 17.25
CA SER A 135 -2.24 5.37 18.53
C SER A 135 -1.90 6.78 19.03
N ALA A 136 -0.66 7.23 18.86
CA ALA A 136 -0.24 8.59 19.21
C ALA A 136 -0.96 9.63 18.35
N PHE A 137 -1.11 9.38 17.04
CA PHE A 137 -1.88 10.24 16.14
C PHE A 137 -3.36 10.34 16.56
N VAL A 138 -3.99 9.21 16.86
CA VAL A 138 -5.38 9.18 17.36
C VAL A 138 -5.50 9.97 18.65
N LEU A 139 -4.56 9.79 19.60
CA LEU A 139 -4.54 10.54 20.86
C LEU A 139 -4.36 12.04 20.64
N LEU A 140 -3.47 12.45 19.72
CA LEU A 140 -3.29 13.86 19.36
C LEU A 140 -4.58 14.47 18.82
N PHE A 141 -5.17 13.82 17.82
CA PHE A 141 -6.37 14.30 17.15
C PHE A 141 -7.55 14.44 18.12
N MET A 142 -7.75 13.42 18.96
CA MET A 142 -8.69 13.45 20.06
C MET A 142 -8.45 14.65 20.98
N SER A 143 -7.23 14.81 21.48
CA SER A 143 -6.87 15.85 22.44
C SER A 143 -7.06 17.25 21.85
N MET A 144 -6.77 17.44 20.57
CA MET A 144 -7.03 18.70 19.85
C MET A 144 -8.54 18.98 19.75
N CYS A 145 -9.35 18.02 19.30
CA CYS A 145 -10.80 18.18 19.22
C CYS A 145 -11.41 18.54 20.58
N LEU A 146 -10.99 17.84 21.64
CA LEU A 146 -11.48 18.08 22.99
C LEU A 146 -11.02 19.44 23.55
N SER A 147 -9.81 19.89 23.19
CA SER A 147 -9.30 21.22 23.55
C SER A 147 -10.13 22.34 22.90
N TRP A 148 -10.47 22.22 21.62
CA TRP A 148 -11.31 23.21 20.93
C TRP A 148 -12.70 23.35 21.58
N ILE A 149 -13.36 22.22 21.88
CA ILE A 149 -14.65 22.26 22.59
C ILE A 149 -14.49 22.89 23.98
N THR A 150 -13.43 22.53 24.69
CA THR A 150 -13.13 23.08 26.02
C THR A 150 -12.95 24.59 25.99
N MET A 151 -12.26 25.13 24.97
CA MET A 151 -12.07 26.58 24.82
C MET A 151 -13.37 27.38 24.72
N ILE A 152 -14.44 26.81 24.14
CA ILE A 152 -15.76 27.46 24.09
C ILE A 152 -16.26 27.76 25.51
N PHE A 153 -16.18 26.78 26.40
CA PHE A 153 -16.69 26.89 27.78
C PHE A 153 -15.74 27.65 28.70
N VAL A 154 -14.42 27.46 28.54
CA VAL A 154 -13.42 28.21 29.33
C VAL A 154 -13.56 29.71 29.10
N SER A 155 -13.88 30.14 27.87
CA SER A 155 -14.09 31.56 27.54
C SER A 155 -15.18 32.25 28.38
N LEU A 156 -16.08 31.48 29.00
CA LEU A 156 -17.13 31.98 29.90
C LEU A 156 -16.59 32.34 31.29
N LEU A 157 -15.55 31.63 31.74
CA LEU A 157 -15.03 31.70 33.11
C LEU A 157 -14.05 32.85 33.33
N LYS A 158 -13.56 33.46 32.24
CA LYS A 158 -12.72 34.68 32.24
C LYS A 158 -11.43 34.60 33.06
N LYS A 159 -10.97 33.41 33.47
CA LYS A 159 -9.67 33.23 34.15
C LYS A 159 -8.56 32.94 33.16
N TYR A 160 -8.23 33.93 32.34
CA TYR A 160 -7.32 33.74 31.23
C TYR A 160 -5.89 33.37 31.63
N HIS A 161 -5.42 33.86 32.78
CA HIS A 161 -4.12 33.47 33.32
C HIS A 161 -3.97 31.95 33.47
N PHE A 162 -5.01 31.27 33.97
CA PHE A 162 -4.97 29.81 34.14
C PHE A 162 -4.97 29.07 32.79
N ILE A 163 -5.64 29.62 31.78
CA ILE A 163 -5.64 29.07 30.42
C ILE A 163 -4.23 29.12 29.84
N ILE A 164 -3.63 30.31 29.84
CA ILE A 164 -2.28 30.53 29.30
C ILE A 164 -1.28 29.65 30.06
N PHE A 165 -1.39 29.57 31.38
CA PHE A 165 -0.55 28.69 32.20
C PHE A 165 -0.73 27.21 31.83
N SER A 166 -1.96 26.75 31.60
CA SER A 166 -2.23 25.35 31.20
C SER A 166 -1.64 25.02 29.84
N PHE A 167 -1.76 25.93 28.86
CA PHE A 167 -1.13 25.78 27.55
C PHE A 167 0.39 25.82 27.65
N PHE A 168 0.96 26.74 28.43
CA PHE A 168 2.41 26.83 28.64
C PHE A 168 2.95 25.55 29.29
N LEU A 169 2.34 25.08 30.37
CA LEU A 169 2.74 23.87 31.07
C LEU A 169 2.63 22.61 30.18
N GLY A 170 1.53 22.47 29.45
CA GLY A 170 1.34 21.38 28.48
C GLY A 170 2.40 21.39 27.36
N ASN A 171 2.71 22.55 26.79
CA ASN A 171 3.70 22.63 25.73
C ASN A 171 5.14 22.50 26.25
N MET A 172 5.44 22.99 27.45
CA MET A 172 6.73 22.82 28.11
C MET A 172 6.98 21.33 28.42
N THR A 173 5.98 20.61 28.93
CA THR A 173 6.09 19.16 29.16
C THR A 173 6.29 18.39 27.85
N SER A 174 5.61 18.79 26.76
CA SER A 174 5.86 18.25 25.42
C SER A 174 7.32 18.41 24.97
N VAL A 175 7.90 19.60 25.11
CA VAL A 175 9.30 19.86 24.72
C VAL A 175 10.29 19.07 25.60
N ILE A 176 10.06 19.02 26.92
CA ILE A 176 10.91 18.29 27.86
C ILE A 176 10.88 16.78 27.58
N LEU A 177 9.68 16.21 27.40
CA LEU A 177 9.51 14.80 27.06
C LEU A 177 10.14 14.48 25.70
N GLY A 178 9.94 15.35 24.70
CA GLY A 178 10.54 15.20 23.39
C GLY A 178 12.07 15.19 23.46
N TYR A 179 12.66 16.14 24.18
CA TYR A 179 14.11 16.17 24.41
C TYR A 179 14.59 14.88 25.12
N TYR A 180 13.90 14.46 26.17
CA TYR A 180 14.28 13.29 26.95
C TYR A 180 14.23 12.00 26.12
N PHE A 181 13.13 11.74 25.40
CA PHE A 181 12.98 10.52 24.61
C PHE A 181 13.88 10.49 23.37
N LEU A 182 14.19 11.65 22.78
CA LEU A 182 15.13 11.72 21.66
C LEU A 182 16.59 11.50 22.10
N LYS A 183 16.96 11.95 23.31
CA LYS A 183 18.32 11.79 23.84
C LYS A 183 18.54 10.43 24.51
N TYR A 184 17.54 9.91 25.21
CA TYR A 184 17.58 8.65 25.93
C TYR A 184 16.47 7.73 25.41
N PRO A 185 16.70 7.03 24.28
CA PRO A 185 15.70 6.15 23.70
C PRO A 185 15.33 5.03 24.68
N VAL A 186 14.02 4.80 24.85
CA VAL A 186 13.50 3.82 25.80
C VAL A 186 13.82 2.41 25.29
N SER A 187 14.67 1.67 26.00
CA SER A 187 15.16 0.34 25.58
C SER A 187 14.08 -0.74 25.50
N PHE A 188 12.95 -0.57 26.20
CA PHE A 188 11.85 -1.53 26.18
C PHE A 188 10.88 -1.36 25.00
N ILE A 189 10.84 -0.17 24.37
CA ILE A 189 9.92 0.15 23.26
C ILE A 189 10.77 0.58 22.05
N ASN A 190 11.04 -0.37 21.15
CA ASN A 190 11.73 -0.10 19.89
C ASN A 190 10.78 0.58 18.89
N GLU A 191 10.70 1.91 18.95
CA GLU A 191 9.91 2.75 18.05
C GLU A 191 10.76 3.89 17.48
N THR A 192 10.29 4.47 16.37
CA THR A 192 11.03 5.51 15.65
C THR A 192 11.11 6.81 16.46
N PRO A 193 12.16 7.65 16.27
CA PRO A 193 12.23 8.97 16.90
C PRO A 193 11.01 9.85 16.60
N THR A 194 10.43 9.73 15.40
CA THR A 194 9.19 10.41 15.00
C THR A 194 7.98 10.04 15.84
N PHE A 195 7.86 8.78 16.27
CA PHE A 195 6.83 8.37 17.23
C PHE A 195 7.01 9.12 18.55
N TRP A 196 8.22 9.17 19.09
CA TRP A 196 8.49 9.83 20.37
C TRP A 196 8.23 11.33 20.34
N MET A 197 8.55 11.99 19.22
CA MET A 197 8.19 13.40 19.00
C MET A 197 6.66 13.59 19.01
N LEU A 198 5.93 12.76 18.25
CA LEU A 198 4.47 12.84 18.17
C LEU A 198 3.81 12.53 19.52
N PHE A 199 4.28 11.50 20.22
CA PHE A 199 3.78 11.10 21.53
C PHE A 199 4.00 12.20 22.57
N SER A 200 5.19 12.80 22.61
CA SER A 200 5.52 13.91 23.52
C SER A 200 4.62 15.11 23.29
N TYR A 201 4.42 15.49 22.02
CA TYR A 201 3.51 16.57 21.66
C TYR A 201 2.06 16.24 22.04
N SER A 202 1.61 15.01 21.79
CA SER A 202 0.28 14.53 22.18
C SER A 202 0.06 14.58 23.68
N ALA A 203 1.05 14.14 24.48
CA ALA A 203 1.00 14.17 25.93
C ALA A 203 0.85 15.60 26.47
N GLY A 204 1.57 16.56 25.89
CA GLY A 204 1.46 17.98 26.25
C GLY A 204 0.09 18.59 25.96
N ILE A 205 -0.45 18.34 24.75
CA ILE A 205 -1.79 18.81 24.38
C ILE A 205 -2.87 18.13 25.24
N PHE A 206 -2.72 16.83 25.54
CA PHE A 206 -3.62 16.10 26.42
C PHE A 206 -3.60 16.65 27.86
N LEU A 207 -2.41 16.97 28.39
CA LEU A 207 -2.27 17.60 29.70
C LEU A 207 -3.00 18.94 29.76
N ASN A 208 -2.85 19.78 28.73
CA ASN A 208 -3.57 21.05 28.63
C ASN A 208 -5.10 20.85 28.63
N PHE A 209 -5.60 19.90 27.84
CA PHE A 209 -7.01 19.52 27.85
C PHE A 209 -7.47 19.11 29.25
N VAL A 210 -6.71 18.27 29.95
CA VAL A 210 -7.03 17.78 31.28
C VAL A 210 -7.11 18.94 32.29
N LEU A 211 -6.12 19.83 32.32
CA LEU A 211 -6.09 20.99 33.23
C LEU A 211 -7.26 21.95 33.00
N THR A 212 -7.52 22.30 31.74
CA THR A 212 -8.62 23.20 31.37
C THR A 212 -9.99 22.57 31.62
N SER A 213 -10.13 21.25 31.40
CA SER A 213 -11.34 20.49 31.72
C SER A 213 -11.62 20.42 33.22
N MET A 214 -10.61 20.12 34.04
CA MET A 214 -10.74 20.14 35.50
C MET A 214 -11.24 21.49 36.01
N TYR A 215 -10.73 22.58 35.43
CA TYR A 215 -11.15 23.93 35.80
C TYR A 215 -12.63 24.19 35.50
N ILE A 216 -13.13 23.81 34.32
CA ILE A 216 -14.56 23.92 33.99
C ILE A 216 -15.42 23.09 34.96
N LEU A 217 -15.04 21.83 35.20
CA LEU A 217 -15.83 20.93 36.03
C LEU A 217 -15.90 21.37 37.49
N ARG A 218 -14.87 22.08 37.97
CA ARG A 218 -14.86 22.71 39.29
C ARG A 218 -15.70 23.99 39.33
N ALA A 219 -15.65 24.79 38.26
CA ALA A 219 -16.36 26.07 38.19
C ALA A 219 -17.88 25.91 38.05
N PHE A 220 -18.33 24.97 37.20
CA PHE A 220 -19.76 24.71 37.01
C PHE A 220 -20.21 23.52 37.86
N GLN A 221 -20.76 23.81 39.03
CA GLN A 221 -21.33 22.81 39.93
C GLN A 221 -22.82 22.55 39.61
N GLY A 222 -23.27 21.31 39.80
CA GLY A 222 -24.65 20.89 39.51
C GLY A 222 -24.75 19.67 38.59
N LYS A 223 -25.78 18.83 38.81
CA LYS A 223 -26.12 17.70 37.93
C LYS A 223 -27.25 18.13 36.98
N GLY A 224 -26.92 18.43 35.73
CA GLY A 224 -27.93 18.56 34.68
C GLY A 224 -28.64 17.22 34.47
N LYS A 225 -29.97 17.22 34.29
CA LYS A 225 -30.77 15.99 34.10
C LYS A 225 -30.48 15.27 32.77
N ASN A 226 -29.95 15.97 31.76
CA ASN A 226 -29.65 15.43 30.44
C ASN A 226 -28.38 16.10 29.90
N GLN A 227 -27.33 15.32 29.65
CA GLN A 227 -26.04 15.84 29.18
C GLN A 227 -26.07 16.25 27.69
N PHE A 228 -27.01 15.71 26.92
CA PHE A 228 -27.12 15.91 25.47
C PHE A 228 -28.23 16.88 25.08
N GLU A 229 -28.75 17.69 26.01
CA GLU A 229 -29.85 18.61 25.75
C GLU A 229 -29.53 19.64 24.66
N PHE A 230 -28.25 20.02 24.50
CA PHE A 230 -27.81 20.95 23.45
C PHE A 230 -28.13 20.46 22.03
N LEU A 231 -28.24 19.13 21.80
CA LEU A 231 -28.62 18.58 20.50
C LEU A 231 -30.05 18.93 20.08
N VAL A 232 -30.92 19.30 21.03
CA VAL A 232 -32.28 19.75 20.74
C VAL A 232 -32.26 21.03 19.88
N TYR A 233 -31.22 21.85 20.00
CA TYR A 233 -31.06 23.08 19.23
C TYR A 233 -30.77 22.85 17.74
N LEU A 234 -30.40 21.63 17.33
CA LEU A 234 -30.23 21.29 15.92
C LEU A 234 -31.50 21.61 15.13
N LYS A 235 -32.68 21.33 15.70
CA LYS A 235 -33.95 21.80 15.12
C LYS A 235 -34.15 23.27 15.48
N GLY A 236 -33.86 24.12 14.49
CA GLY A 236 -33.99 25.57 14.55
C GLY A 236 -32.66 26.29 14.31
N TYR A 237 -31.54 25.69 14.72
CA TYR A 237 -30.20 26.28 14.54
C TYR A 237 -29.26 25.42 13.69
N PHE A 238 -29.79 24.53 12.84
CA PHE A 238 -28.98 23.77 11.89
C PHE A 238 -28.09 24.65 11.01
N SER A 239 -28.57 25.86 10.66
CA SER A 239 -27.76 26.83 9.91
C SER A 239 -26.45 27.19 10.62
N LEU A 240 -26.39 27.18 11.95
CA LEU A 240 -25.13 27.42 12.70
C LEU A 240 -24.12 26.29 12.51
N VAL A 241 -24.59 25.05 12.41
CA VAL A 241 -23.75 23.88 12.10
C VAL A 241 -23.17 24.03 10.69
N SER A 242 -24.01 24.36 9.71
CA SER A 242 -23.60 24.58 8.33
C SER A 242 -22.59 25.72 8.20
N ILE A 243 -22.83 26.87 8.85
CA ILE A 243 -21.90 28.00 8.86
C ILE A 243 -20.54 27.58 9.42
N GLY A 244 -20.52 26.84 10.53
CA GLY A 244 -19.28 26.38 11.16
C GLY A 244 -18.45 25.48 10.26
N ILE A 245 -19.09 24.46 9.65
CA ILE A 245 -18.41 23.52 8.75
C ILE A 245 -17.95 24.23 7.47
N LEU A 246 -18.85 24.97 6.80
CA LEU A 246 -18.55 25.63 5.53
C LEU A 246 -17.50 26.72 5.69
N TYR A 247 -17.50 27.46 6.79
CA TYR A 247 -16.47 28.46 7.04
C TYR A 247 -15.09 27.82 7.19
N ILE A 248 -14.95 26.78 8.03
CA ILE A 248 -13.66 26.09 8.21
C ILE A 248 -13.22 25.41 6.90
N LEU A 249 -14.15 24.79 6.18
CA LEU A 249 -13.86 24.23 4.85
C LEU A 249 -13.53 25.30 3.82
N GLY A 250 -14.06 26.51 3.92
CA GLY A 250 -13.68 27.61 3.03
C GLY A 250 -12.29 28.16 3.33
N VAL A 251 -11.96 28.24 4.62
CA VAL A 251 -10.62 28.61 5.09
C VAL A 251 -9.57 27.60 4.64
N TRP A 252 -9.84 26.29 4.71
CA TRP A 252 -8.85 25.24 4.38
C TRP A 252 -9.04 24.56 3.01
N GLY A 253 -10.14 24.82 2.31
CA GLY A 253 -10.52 24.11 1.08
C GLY A 253 -9.50 24.25 -0.04
N HIS A 254 -8.89 25.44 -0.16
CA HIS A 254 -7.77 25.69 -1.07
C HIS A 254 -6.58 24.73 -0.84
N VAL A 255 -6.26 24.37 0.41
CA VAL A 255 -5.19 23.39 0.71
C VAL A 255 -5.57 22.00 0.20
N PHE A 256 -6.81 21.56 0.44
CA PHE A 256 -7.29 20.26 -0.04
C PHE A 256 -7.33 20.18 -1.55
N MET A 257 -7.74 21.27 -2.21
CA MET A 257 -7.72 21.32 -3.66
C MET A 257 -6.27 21.33 -4.18
N ASN A 258 -5.37 22.05 -3.51
CA ASN A 258 -3.94 22.04 -3.85
C ASN A 258 -3.28 20.65 -3.67
N TRP A 259 -3.77 19.81 -2.77
CA TRP A 259 -3.36 18.39 -2.70
C TRP A 259 -3.77 17.57 -3.93
N ILE A 260 -4.73 18.03 -4.73
CA ILE A 260 -5.21 17.33 -5.94
C ILE A 260 -4.52 17.86 -7.19
N VAL A 261 -4.40 19.18 -7.32
CA VAL A 261 -3.90 19.83 -8.55
C VAL A 261 -2.49 20.40 -8.43
N GLY A 262 -2.00 20.62 -7.20
CA GLY A 262 -0.70 21.22 -6.94
C GLY A 262 0.44 20.22 -6.86
N ASP A 263 1.63 20.72 -6.53
CA ASP A 263 2.82 19.91 -6.34
C ASP A 263 2.73 19.18 -4.99
N SER A 264 2.16 17.98 -5.04
CA SER A 264 1.87 17.16 -3.86
C SER A 264 2.42 15.76 -4.00
N TYR A 265 2.75 15.14 -2.87
CA TYR A 265 3.18 13.76 -2.83
C TYR A 265 2.57 13.02 -1.64
N LEU A 266 2.51 11.69 -1.78
CA LEU A 266 1.96 10.81 -0.76
C LEU A 266 3.05 10.36 0.22
N LEU A 267 2.87 10.69 1.50
CA LEU A 267 3.76 10.33 2.59
C LEU A 267 3.15 9.23 3.47
N ALA A 268 3.93 8.18 3.72
CA ALA A 268 3.54 7.00 4.51
C ALA A 268 2.23 6.30 4.06
N ASN A 269 1.84 6.45 2.78
CA ASN A 269 0.57 5.97 2.21
C ASN A 269 -0.70 6.49 2.92
N VAL A 270 -0.61 7.66 3.58
CA VAL A 270 -1.75 8.28 4.27
C VAL A 270 -1.86 9.78 3.98
N PHE A 271 -0.75 10.50 4.12
CA PHE A 271 -0.75 11.95 4.11
C PHE A 271 -0.42 12.45 2.70
N ILE A 272 -1.35 13.13 2.04
CA ILE A 272 -1.07 13.87 0.81
C ILE A 272 -0.69 15.28 1.22
N ILE A 273 0.49 15.74 0.85
CA ILE A 273 1.02 17.01 1.34
C ILE A 273 1.62 17.84 0.22
N SER A 274 1.52 19.17 0.37
CA SER A 274 2.24 20.15 -0.42
C SER A 274 3.01 21.08 0.51
N PRO A 275 4.21 20.66 0.98
CA PRO A 275 4.86 21.29 2.14
C PRO A 275 5.15 22.78 1.97
N LEU A 276 5.61 23.19 0.79
CA LEU A 276 5.93 24.60 0.53
C LEU A 276 4.65 25.47 0.60
N TYR A 277 3.57 24.99 0.00
CA TYR A 277 2.29 25.70 0.05
C TYR A 277 1.74 25.81 1.47
N GLU A 278 1.75 24.71 2.22
CA GLU A 278 1.25 24.66 3.59
C GLU A 278 2.03 25.58 4.52
N VAL A 279 3.37 25.63 4.38
CA VAL A 279 4.25 26.53 5.12
C VAL A 279 4.00 27.99 4.74
N ALA A 280 3.82 28.30 3.45
CA ALA A 280 3.49 29.66 3.00
C ALA A 280 2.15 30.14 3.59
N VAL A 281 1.11 29.30 3.54
CA VAL A 281 -0.20 29.60 4.14
C VAL A 281 -0.07 29.81 5.65
N PHE A 282 0.69 28.97 6.35
CA PHE A 282 0.94 29.11 7.78
C PHE A 282 1.60 30.45 8.13
N TYR A 283 2.69 30.82 7.44
CA TYR A 283 3.36 32.11 7.66
C TYR A 283 2.45 33.29 7.34
N SER A 284 1.62 33.19 6.30
CA SER A 284 0.64 34.21 5.97
C SER A 284 -0.38 34.41 7.11
N TYR A 285 -0.86 33.33 7.74
CA TYR A 285 -1.70 33.44 8.96
C TYR A 285 -0.94 33.99 10.18
N CYS A 286 0.38 33.84 10.29
CA CYS A 286 1.14 34.51 11.36
C CYS A 286 1.10 36.04 11.23
N THR A 287 1.04 36.57 10.00
CA THR A 287 0.89 38.02 9.79
C THR A 287 -0.47 38.57 10.23
N ALA A 288 -1.48 37.70 10.41
CA ALA A 288 -2.83 38.02 10.83
C ALA A 288 -2.99 38.34 12.32
N ILE A 289 -2.02 37.87 13.13
CA ILE A 289 -2.11 37.88 14.60
C ILE A 289 -2.49 39.26 15.15
N PRO A 290 -1.85 40.38 14.72
CA PRO A 290 -2.16 41.70 15.26
C PRO A 290 -3.62 42.11 15.05
N SER A 291 -4.24 41.75 13.92
CA SER A 291 -5.65 42.03 13.66
C SER A 291 -6.60 41.26 14.56
N ILE A 292 -6.30 39.99 14.86
CA ILE A 292 -7.11 39.17 15.75
C ILE A 292 -7.09 39.75 17.17
N ILE A 293 -5.91 40.19 17.61
CA ILE A 293 -5.72 40.85 18.91
C ILE A 293 -6.50 42.17 18.94
N TYR A 294 -6.31 43.01 17.93
CA TYR A 294 -7.01 44.28 17.80
C TYR A 294 -8.52 44.09 17.82
N PHE A 295 -9.05 43.18 16.99
CA PHE A 295 -10.48 42.89 16.93
C PHE A 295 -11.03 42.43 18.28
N THR A 296 -10.31 41.57 19.00
CA THR A 296 -10.75 41.10 20.32
C THR A 296 -10.85 42.25 21.32
N ILE A 297 -9.87 43.16 21.33
CA ILE A 297 -9.88 44.35 22.20
C ILE A 297 -11.03 45.28 21.82
N PHE A 298 -11.15 45.61 20.54
CA PHE A 298 -12.21 46.46 20.00
C PHE A 298 -13.60 45.92 20.35
N LEU A 299 -13.81 44.61 20.14
CA LEU A 299 -15.09 43.95 20.38
C LEU A 299 -15.53 44.11 21.84
N GLU A 300 -14.61 43.87 22.79
CA GLU A 300 -14.90 43.90 24.23
C GLU A 300 -14.95 45.32 24.82
N THR A 301 -14.06 46.21 24.39
CA THR A 301 -13.89 47.53 25.04
C THR A 301 -14.74 48.63 24.40
N LYS A 302 -14.98 48.57 23.09
CA LYS A 302 -15.70 49.61 22.34
C LYS A 302 -17.07 49.12 21.87
N PHE A 303 -17.14 47.99 21.17
CA PHE A 303 -18.40 47.54 20.57
C PHE A 303 -19.42 47.02 21.59
N LEU A 304 -19.04 46.10 22.47
CA LEU A 304 -19.97 45.44 23.39
C LEU A 304 -20.76 46.40 24.29
N PRO A 305 -20.17 47.48 24.87
CA PRO A 305 -20.94 48.47 25.63
C PRO A 305 -22.03 49.16 24.79
N ILE A 306 -21.70 49.57 23.57
CA ILE A 306 -22.63 50.29 22.67
C ILE A 306 -23.72 49.36 22.16
N TYR A 307 -23.36 48.10 21.86
CA TYR A 307 -24.31 47.05 21.51
C TYR A 307 -25.34 46.85 22.64
N LYS A 308 -24.88 46.73 23.89
CA LYS A 308 -25.78 46.60 25.04
C LYS A 308 -26.66 47.83 25.23
N GLU A 309 -26.09 49.03 25.06
CA GLU A 309 -26.84 50.29 25.14
C GLU A 309 -27.98 50.33 24.10
N TYR A 310 -27.69 49.99 22.84
CA TYR A 310 -28.69 49.91 21.77
C TYR A 310 -29.83 48.93 22.10
N TYR A 311 -29.52 47.68 22.48
CA TYR A 311 -30.54 46.69 22.82
C TYR A 311 -31.30 47.01 24.11
N SER A 312 -30.67 47.69 25.07
CA SER A 312 -31.33 48.19 26.27
C SER A 312 -32.37 49.25 25.94
N ARG A 313 -32.02 50.21 25.05
CA ARG A 313 -32.95 51.23 24.56
C ARG A 313 -34.13 50.62 23.81
N ILE A 314 -33.89 49.61 22.98
CA ILE A 314 -34.95 48.89 22.26
C ILE A 314 -35.89 48.12 23.20
N SER A 315 -35.35 47.48 24.24
CA SER A 315 -36.13 46.50 25.02
C SER A 315 -36.82 47.09 26.25
N GLN A 316 -36.38 48.23 26.77
CA GLN A 316 -36.85 48.77 28.05
C GLN A 316 -37.55 50.13 27.93
N THR A 317 -36.87 51.18 27.44
CA THR A 317 -37.34 52.57 27.67
C THR A 317 -37.02 53.60 26.56
N GLY A 318 -36.43 53.23 25.42
CA GLY A 318 -35.92 54.20 24.45
C GLY A 318 -37.01 54.84 23.57
N ARG A 319 -36.96 56.17 23.39
CA ARG A 319 -37.73 56.86 22.34
C ARG A 319 -37.20 56.47 20.96
N TYR A 320 -38.02 56.60 19.91
CA TYR A 320 -37.61 56.26 18.53
C TYR A 320 -36.33 57.01 18.10
N GLU A 321 -36.22 58.30 18.43
CA GLU A 321 -35.03 59.12 18.17
C GLU A 321 -33.79 58.58 18.90
N GLU A 322 -33.92 58.24 20.19
CA GLU A 322 -32.82 57.69 20.99
C GLU A 322 -32.35 56.32 20.49
N ILE A 323 -33.27 55.50 19.99
CA ILE A 323 -32.96 54.21 19.36
C ILE A 323 -32.20 54.46 18.05
N GLN A 324 -32.67 55.37 17.20
CA GLN A 324 -32.00 55.71 15.94
C GLN A 324 -30.60 56.31 16.18
N ASP A 325 -30.44 57.17 17.19
CA ASP A 325 -29.15 57.75 17.51
C ASP A 325 -28.17 56.72 18.07
N SER A 326 -28.63 55.81 18.92
CA SER A 326 -27.80 54.69 19.39
C SER A 326 -27.40 53.73 18.27
N LEU A 327 -28.30 53.47 17.31
CA LEU A 327 -28.01 52.70 16.10
C LEU A 327 -26.95 53.40 15.22
N LYS A 328 -27.12 54.70 14.94
CA LYS A 328 -26.15 55.49 14.17
C LYS A 328 -24.78 55.51 14.86
N ARG A 329 -24.75 55.67 16.18
CA ARG A 329 -23.53 55.63 16.99
C ARG A 329 -22.84 54.27 16.88
N MET A 330 -23.60 53.18 17.02
CA MET A 330 -23.10 51.81 16.88
C MET A 330 -22.54 51.56 15.47
N LYS A 331 -23.30 51.91 14.42
CA LYS A 331 -22.89 51.82 13.01
C LYS A 331 -21.58 52.56 12.81
N ARG A 332 -21.52 53.86 13.14
CA ARG A 332 -20.33 54.70 12.95
C ARG A 332 -19.07 54.12 13.62
N ILE A 333 -19.17 53.75 14.89
CA ILE A 333 -18.02 53.23 15.64
C ILE A 333 -17.55 51.91 15.05
N LEU A 334 -18.46 51.01 14.72
CA LEU A 334 -18.06 49.72 14.17
C LEU A 334 -17.44 49.85 12.77
N TYR A 335 -17.90 50.80 11.94
CA TYR A 335 -17.23 51.14 10.67
C TYR A 335 -15.81 51.68 10.87
N GLN A 336 -15.65 52.68 11.74
CA GLN A 336 -14.36 53.30 12.00
C GLN A 336 -13.32 52.28 12.47
N GLU A 337 -13.73 51.39 13.38
CA GLU A 337 -12.83 50.42 13.98
C GLU A 337 -12.49 49.25 13.05
N ILE A 338 -13.42 48.82 12.19
CA ILE A 338 -13.12 47.83 11.15
C ILE A 338 -12.19 48.42 10.08
N LEU A 339 -12.45 49.65 9.62
CA LEU A 339 -11.59 50.31 8.64
C LEU A 339 -10.18 50.51 9.19
N TYR A 340 -10.06 50.96 10.44
CA TYR A 340 -8.75 51.07 11.10
C TYR A 340 -8.04 49.71 11.20
N ALA A 341 -8.75 48.64 11.56
CA ALA A 341 -8.18 47.30 11.58
C ALA A 341 -7.69 46.86 10.19
N MET A 342 -8.45 47.16 9.13
CA MET A 342 -8.09 46.89 7.74
C MET A 342 -6.84 47.67 7.31
N GLU A 343 -6.79 48.97 7.60
CA GLU A 343 -5.62 49.83 7.31
C GLU A 343 -4.37 49.30 8.01
N LEU A 344 -4.47 49.00 9.30
CA LEU A 344 -3.36 48.46 10.09
C LEU A 344 -2.88 47.12 9.53
N GLN A 345 -3.79 46.18 9.25
CA GLN A 345 -3.43 44.87 8.71
C GLN A 345 -2.84 44.98 7.32
N PHE A 346 -3.33 45.90 6.49
CA PHE A 346 -2.81 46.13 5.15
C PHE A 346 -1.36 46.63 5.20
N LEU A 347 -1.06 47.59 6.08
CA LEU A 347 0.31 48.07 6.30
C LEU A 347 1.25 46.97 6.80
N ILE A 348 0.78 46.13 7.74
CA ILE A 348 1.55 44.98 8.24
C ILE A 348 1.83 43.99 7.11
N SER A 349 0.80 43.64 6.35
CA SER A 349 0.88 42.71 5.22
C SER A 349 1.85 43.21 4.15
N LEU A 350 1.75 44.48 3.78
CA LEU A 350 2.65 45.13 2.82
C LEU A 350 4.10 45.13 3.33
N THR A 351 4.29 45.42 4.62
CA THR A 351 5.63 45.41 5.25
C THR A 351 6.26 44.02 5.18
N PHE A 352 5.51 42.96 5.50
CA PHE A 352 5.99 41.59 5.38
C PHE A 352 6.29 41.20 3.92
N ILE A 353 5.48 41.63 2.95
CA ILE A 353 5.73 41.38 1.53
C ILE A 353 7.04 42.03 1.07
N LEU A 354 7.28 43.29 1.47
CA LEU A 354 8.49 44.04 1.10
C LEU A 354 9.74 43.46 1.78
N LEU A 355 9.65 43.10 3.05
CA LEU A 355 10.75 42.49 3.82
C LEU A 355 10.95 41.01 3.49
N ALA A 356 9.98 40.34 2.87
CA ALA A 356 10.04 38.90 2.59
C ALA A 356 11.31 38.52 1.83
N ASN A 357 11.74 39.33 0.86
CA ASN A 357 12.95 39.05 0.09
C ASN A 357 14.21 39.02 0.98
N VAL A 358 14.32 39.95 1.92
CA VAL A 358 15.45 40.04 2.87
C VAL A 358 15.40 38.89 3.87
N ILE A 359 14.22 38.58 4.40
CA ILE A 359 14.04 37.50 5.37
C ILE A 359 14.38 36.15 4.71
N PHE A 360 13.83 35.88 3.53
CA PHE A 360 14.00 34.60 2.85
C PHE A 360 15.44 34.40 2.37
N SER A 361 16.11 35.45 1.88
CA SER A 361 17.53 35.37 1.50
C SER A 361 18.44 35.17 2.71
N HIS A 362 18.15 35.81 3.85
CA HIS A 362 18.95 35.65 5.07
C HIS A 362 18.91 34.22 5.62
N PHE A 363 17.77 33.54 5.50
CA PHE A 363 17.58 32.16 5.99
C PHE A 363 17.77 31.09 4.90
N ASP A 364 18.23 31.47 3.70
CA ASP A 364 18.44 30.58 2.55
C ASP A 364 17.18 29.72 2.24
N MET A 365 16.02 30.38 2.23
CA MET A 365 14.73 29.73 1.97
C MET A 365 14.45 29.63 0.46
N ASP A 366 13.66 28.62 0.10
CA ASP A 366 13.25 28.34 -1.27
C ASP A 366 12.57 29.54 -1.94
N SER A 367 12.95 29.87 -3.18
CA SER A 367 12.40 31.00 -3.93
C SER A 367 10.93 30.80 -4.33
N TYR A 368 10.51 29.57 -4.57
CA TYR A 368 9.10 29.26 -4.83
C TYR A 368 8.24 29.49 -3.57
N LEU A 369 8.78 29.21 -2.37
CA LEU A 369 8.10 29.52 -1.11
C LEU A 369 7.88 31.03 -0.95
N LEU A 370 8.83 31.86 -1.37
CA LEU A 370 8.72 33.32 -1.35
C LEU A 370 7.55 33.81 -2.22
N ASP A 371 7.42 33.28 -3.43
CA ASP A 371 6.35 33.66 -4.35
C ASP A 371 4.97 33.23 -3.84
N LEU A 372 4.87 32.02 -3.29
CA LEU A 372 3.65 31.54 -2.63
C LEU A 372 3.28 32.41 -1.42
N PHE A 373 4.25 32.79 -0.60
CA PHE A 373 4.04 33.64 0.58
C PHE A 373 3.47 35.00 0.18
N ARG A 374 4.04 35.65 -0.84
CA ARG A 374 3.58 36.96 -1.33
C ARG A 374 2.11 36.96 -1.74
N ILE A 375 1.65 35.93 -2.44
CA ILE A 375 0.26 35.81 -2.89
C ILE A 375 -0.67 35.42 -1.73
N THR A 376 -0.26 34.46 -0.91
CA THR A 376 -1.11 33.94 0.18
C THR A 376 -1.34 34.95 1.31
N ILE A 377 -0.45 35.93 1.51
CA ILE A 377 -0.68 37.05 2.46
C ILE A 377 -1.96 37.80 2.12
N PHE A 378 -2.17 38.15 0.84
CA PHE A 378 -3.38 38.89 0.45
C PHE A 378 -4.65 38.06 0.61
N GLY A 379 -4.60 36.76 0.32
CA GLY A 379 -5.71 35.85 0.59
C GLY A 379 -6.04 35.79 2.08
N THR A 380 -5.00 35.68 2.91
CA THR A 380 -5.11 35.62 4.37
C THR A 380 -5.67 36.92 4.95
N PHE A 381 -5.19 38.07 4.46
CA PHE A 381 -5.75 39.40 4.77
C PHE A 381 -7.28 39.40 4.62
N CYS A 382 -7.80 39.00 3.45
CA CYS A 382 -9.23 38.95 3.20
C CYS A 382 -9.94 37.91 4.09
N ALA A 383 -9.36 36.72 4.27
CA ALA A 383 -9.95 35.64 5.05
C ALA A 383 -10.18 36.00 6.53
N ILE A 384 -9.28 36.79 7.14
CA ILE A 384 -9.42 37.28 8.52
C ILE A 384 -10.62 38.22 8.64
N PHE A 385 -10.77 39.16 7.71
CA PHE A 385 -11.90 40.09 7.76
C PHE A 385 -13.23 39.41 7.44
N ILE A 386 -13.24 38.37 6.61
CA ILE A 386 -14.40 37.48 6.47
C ILE A 386 -14.76 36.85 7.82
N SER A 387 -13.78 36.34 8.57
CA SER A 387 -13.99 35.78 9.91
C SER A 387 -14.61 36.78 10.88
N ILE A 388 -14.07 38.00 10.91
CA ILE A 388 -14.55 39.12 11.73
C ILE A 388 -16.00 39.46 11.36
N LEU A 389 -16.31 39.59 10.07
CA LEU A 389 -17.66 39.93 9.60
C LEU A 389 -18.67 38.82 9.86
N ILE A 390 -18.31 37.54 9.70
CA ILE A 390 -19.15 36.41 10.12
C ILE A 390 -19.45 36.49 11.62
N THR A 391 -18.43 36.74 12.44
CA THR A 391 -18.61 36.88 13.89
C THR A 391 -19.57 38.00 14.24
N LEU A 392 -19.47 39.15 13.58
CA LEU A 392 -20.37 40.29 13.76
C LEU A 392 -21.79 39.99 13.27
N PHE A 393 -21.96 39.33 12.13
CA PHE A 393 -23.28 38.89 11.66
C PHE A 393 -23.96 37.96 12.66
N LEU A 394 -23.21 37.03 13.26
CA LEU A 394 -23.74 36.14 14.29
C LEU A 394 -24.10 36.87 15.59
N TYR A 395 -23.43 37.97 15.94
CA TYR A 395 -23.81 38.84 17.06
C TYR A 395 -25.20 39.48 16.89
N PHE A 396 -25.60 39.76 15.65
CA PHE A 396 -26.93 40.25 15.30
C PHE A 396 -27.91 39.13 14.90
N ASP A 397 -27.55 37.85 15.09
CA ASP A 397 -28.32 36.67 14.65
C ASP A 397 -28.68 36.68 13.15
N LEU A 398 -27.76 37.18 12.31
CA LEU A 398 -27.88 37.25 10.85
C LEU A 398 -27.29 35.98 10.22
N ARG A 399 -27.96 34.86 10.51
CA ARG A 399 -27.54 33.51 10.10
C ARG A 399 -27.51 33.33 8.58
N LEU A 400 -28.45 33.90 7.85
CA LEU A 400 -28.49 33.81 6.38
C LEU A 400 -27.26 34.47 5.75
N GLN A 401 -26.90 35.68 6.21
CA GLN A 401 -25.75 36.41 5.68
C GLN A 401 -24.43 35.70 5.98
N SER A 402 -24.32 35.14 7.18
CA SER A 402 -23.18 34.31 7.58
C SER A 402 -23.08 33.05 6.71
N LEU A 403 -24.21 32.41 6.39
CA LEU A 403 -24.27 31.20 5.57
C LEU A 403 -23.88 31.49 4.12
N ILE A 404 -24.41 32.56 3.53
CA ILE A 404 -24.04 33.01 2.18
C ILE A 404 -22.53 33.21 2.11
N LEU A 405 -21.97 33.98 3.04
CA LEU A 405 -20.53 34.28 3.05
C LEU A 405 -19.67 33.02 3.22
N SER A 406 -20.04 32.11 4.13
CA SER A 406 -19.33 30.84 4.31
C SER A 406 -19.41 29.91 3.08
N THR A 407 -20.57 29.87 2.42
CA THR A 407 -20.78 29.07 1.21
C THR A 407 -20.01 29.64 0.03
N THR A 408 -20.02 30.97 -0.14
CA THR A 408 -19.26 31.64 -1.20
C THR A 408 -17.76 31.42 -1.03
N LEU A 409 -17.22 31.57 0.18
CA LEU A 409 -15.81 31.31 0.45
C LEU A 409 -15.46 29.85 0.14
N PHE A 410 -16.25 28.89 0.64
CA PHE A 410 -16.03 27.48 0.36
C PHE A 410 -16.09 27.12 -1.13
N GLY A 411 -17.17 27.50 -1.81
CA GLY A 411 -17.38 27.17 -3.22
C GLY A 411 -16.31 27.80 -4.11
N THR A 412 -16.04 29.09 -3.94
CA THR A 412 -15.02 29.79 -4.75
C THR A 412 -13.60 29.30 -4.44
N SER A 413 -13.30 28.92 -3.20
CA SER A 413 -11.99 28.42 -2.79
C SER A 413 -11.65 27.10 -3.49
N LEU A 414 -12.61 26.19 -3.59
CA LEU A 414 -12.44 24.95 -4.35
C LEU A 414 -12.35 25.22 -5.86
N ILE A 415 -13.30 25.99 -6.42
CA ILE A 415 -13.39 26.20 -7.87
C ILE A 415 -12.17 26.94 -8.41
N PHE A 416 -11.78 28.05 -7.80
CA PHE A 416 -10.66 28.85 -8.28
C PHE A 416 -9.33 28.15 -8.05
N THR A 417 -9.14 27.48 -6.91
CA THR A 417 -7.88 26.73 -6.69
C THR A 417 -7.74 25.59 -7.68
N TYR A 418 -8.83 24.91 -8.03
CA TYR A 418 -8.82 23.91 -9.09
C TYR A 418 -8.46 24.52 -10.45
N PHE A 419 -9.13 25.61 -10.83
CA PHE A 419 -8.91 26.29 -12.12
C PHE A 419 -7.48 26.80 -12.26
N PHE A 420 -6.97 27.57 -11.28
CA PHE A 420 -5.62 28.11 -11.32
C PHE A 420 -4.55 27.03 -11.16
N GLY A 421 -4.80 25.98 -10.38
CA GLY A 421 -3.89 24.84 -10.29
C GLY A 421 -3.72 24.10 -11.62
N LYS A 422 -4.76 24.07 -12.48
CA LYS A 422 -4.67 23.52 -13.85
C LYS A 422 -3.90 24.41 -14.83
N LEU A 423 -3.84 25.72 -14.59
CA LEU A 423 -3.11 26.66 -15.44
C LEU A 423 -1.59 26.59 -15.26
N GLY A 424 -1.12 26.04 -14.14
CA GLY A 424 0.31 25.77 -13.89
C GLY A 424 0.76 26.15 -12.48
N LYS A 425 1.98 25.71 -12.12
CA LYS A 425 2.56 25.92 -10.79
C LYS A 425 2.73 27.40 -10.42
N GLU A 426 2.89 28.28 -11.41
CA GLU A 426 3.03 29.73 -11.24
C GLU A 426 1.78 30.41 -10.68
N PHE A 427 0.58 29.85 -10.92
CA PHE A 427 -0.68 30.41 -10.43
C PHE A 427 -1.10 29.83 -9.06
N THR A 428 -0.26 29.02 -8.44
CA THR A 428 -0.53 28.41 -7.14
C THR A 428 -0.72 29.51 -6.08
N GLY A 429 -1.80 29.43 -5.31
CA GLY A 429 -2.18 30.47 -4.34
C GLY A 429 -3.11 31.55 -4.87
N MET A 430 -3.15 31.81 -6.18
CA MET A 430 -4.08 32.80 -6.77
C MET A 430 -5.54 32.44 -6.52
N GLY A 431 -5.88 31.15 -6.56
CA GLY A 431 -7.24 30.69 -6.28
C GLY A 431 -7.73 31.04 -4.87
N PHE A 432 -6.86 30.90 -3.86
CA PHE A 432 -7.17 31.30 -2.49
C PHE A 432 -7.32 32.82 -2.34
N PHE A 433 -6.43 33.59 -2.97
CA PHE A 433 -6.51 35.04 -2.98
C PHE A 433 -7.83 35.53 -3.62
N LEU A 434 -8.13 35.10 -4.85
CA LEU A 434 -9.34 35.52 -5.56
C LEU A 434 -10.62 35.11 -4.83
N SER A 435 -10.65 33.89 -4.28
CA SER A 435 -11.79 33.40 -3.51
C SER A 435 -12.05 34.26 -2.28
N SER A 436 -10.99 34.56 -1.53
CA SER A 436 -11.07 35.39 -0.33
C SER A 436 -11.42 36.84 -0.69
N PHE A 437 -10.87 37.38 -1.78
CA PHE A 437 -11.17 38.74 -2.25
C PHE A 437 -12.64 38.93 -2.65
N ILE A 438 -13.20 38.02 -3.46
CA ILE A 438 -14.61 38.08 -3.87
C ILE A 438 -15.54 37.92 -2.67
N SER A 439 -15.24 36.96 -1.79
CA SER A 439 -16.03 36.72 -0.58
C SER A 439 -15.99 37.93 0.35
N PHE A 440 -14.82 38.57 0.47
CA PHE A 440 -14.67 39.78 1.27
C PHE A 440 -15.43 40.98 0.67
N GLY A 441 -15.38 41.16 -0.65
CA GLY A 441 -16.17 42.18 -1.35
C GLY A 441 -17.68 42.00 -1.12
N LEU A 442 -18.16 40.76 -1.18
CA LEU A 442 -19.55 40.41 -0.86
C LEU A 442 -19.89 40.75 0.61
N ALA A 443 -18.99 40.46 1.54
CA ALA A 443 -19.16 40.78 2.95
C ALA A 443 -19.27 42.29 3.18
N ILE A 444 -18.38 43.10 2.58
CA ILE A 444 -18.42 44.57 2.64
C ILE A 444 -19.72 45.11 2.02
N TYR A 445 -20.20 44.52 0.93
CA TYR A 445 -21.45 44.94 0.29
C TYR A 445 -22.68 44.70 1.18
N MET A 446 -22.73 43.56 1.86
CA MET A 446 -23.85 43.18 2.72
C MET A 446 -23.85 43.93 4.05
N PHE A 447 -22.66 44.25 4.56
CA PHE A 447 -22.46 44.79 5.90
C PHE A 447 -23.22 46.12 6.20
N PRO A 448 -23.24 47.15 5.32
CA PRO A 448 -24.00 48.38 5.54
C PRO A 448 -25.51 48.19 5.58
N LYS A 449 -26.02 47.37 4.67
CA LYS A 449 -27.48 47.17 4.45
C LYS A 449 -28.17 46.59 5.67
N ILE A 450 -27.41 45.92 6.52
CA ILE A 450 -27.90 45.33 7.78
C ILE A 450 -28.43 46.42 8.71
N PHE A 451 -27.69 47.52 8.87
CA PHE A 451 -28.06 48.56 9.83
C PHE A 451 -29.31 49.31 9.40
N ASP A 452 -29.57 49.38 8.09
CA ASP A 452 -30.73 50.10 7.54
C ASP A 452 -32.05 49.41 7.91
N THR A 453 -32.03 48.09 8.15
CA THR A 453 -33.20 47.29 8.52
C THR A 453 -33.12 46.73 9.94
N LEU A 454 -32.08 47.06 10.73
CA LEU A 454 -31.82 46.42 12.03
C LEU A 454 -32.93 46.70 13.05
N ASN A 455 -33.42 47.94 13.13
CA ASN A 455 -34.53 48.29 14.02
C ASN A 455 -35.80 47.50 13.68
N TYR A 456 -36.16 47.48 12.40
CA TYR A 456 -37.33 46.75 11.91
C TYR A 456 -37.22 45.24 12.20
N THR A 457 -36.09 44.64 11.81
CA THR A 457 -35.87 43.19 11.97
C THR A 457 -35.83 42.78 13.44
N THR A 458 -35.25 43.60 14.33
CA THR A 458 -35.20 43.31 15.77
C THR A 458 -36.60 43.34 16.40
N MET A 459 -37.41 44.34 16.09
CA MET A 459 -38.78 44.47 16.62
C MET A 459 -39.71 43.38 16.06
N PHE A 460 -39.68 43.13 14.74
CA PHE A 460 -40.57 42.14 14.11
C PHE A 460 -40.19 40.69 14.43
N ARG A 461 -38.90 40.39 14.65
CA ARG A 461 -38.48 39.02 15.01
C ARG A 461 -39.03 38.57 16.37
N GLN A 462 -39.36 39.49 17.29
CA GLN A 462 -39.97 39.13 18.58
C GLN A 462 -41.34 38.46 18.42
N ASN A 463 -42.08 38.75 17.34
CA ASN A 463 -43.41 38.21 17.10
C ASN A 463 -43.42 36.73 16.66
N PHE A 464 -42.26 36.16 16.33
CA PHE A 464 -42.16 34.77 15.91
C PHE A 464 -41.57 33.90 17.03
N ASN A 465 -42.43 33.10 17.69
CA ASN A 465 -41.99 32.03 18.57
C ASN A 465 -41.25 30.96 17.77
N TYR A 466 -39.93 31.07 17.71
CA TYR A 466 -39.08 30.09 17.03
C TYR A 466 -39.13 28.79 17.83
N LYS A 467 -39.80 27.75 17.30
CA LYS A 467 -39.89 26.44 17.97
C LYS A 467 -38.53 25.75 17.93
N VAL A 468 -37.74 25.94 18.99
CA VAL A 468 -36.50 25.20 19.20
C VAL A 468 -36.83 23.78 19.65
N GLY A 469 -36.30 22.80 18.91
CA GLY A 469 -36.45 21.39 19.24
C GLY A 469 -37.68 20.69 18.66
N GLY A 470 -37.69 19.37 18.85
CA GLY A 470 -38.77 18.49 18.43
C GLY A 470 -38.79 17.22 19.26
N VAL A 471 -39.91 16.51 19.25
CA VAL A 471 -40.09 15.25 20.00
C VAL A 471 -38.99 14.24 19.68
N PHE A 472 -38.60 14.15 18.40
CA PHE A 472 -37.53 13.27 17.93
C PHE A 472 -36.16 13.60 18.55
N LEU A 473 -35.68 14.85 18.47
CA LEU A 473 -34.38 15.23 19.04
C LEU A 473 -34.36 15.15 20.57
N LYS A 474 -35.50 15.40 21.23
CA LYS A 474 -35.64 15.16 22.68
C LYS A 474 -35.50 13.67 23.02
N LYS A 475 -36.08 12.77 22.22
CA LYS A 475 -35.89 11.32 22.39
C LYS A 475 -34.42 10.91 22.15
N ILE A 476 -33.77 11.45 21.12
CA ILE A 476 -32.34 11.19 20.85
C ILE A 476 -31.47 11.63 22.03
N SER A 477 -31.66 12.84 22.56
CA SER A 477 -30.85 13.32 23.68
C SER A 477 -31.03 12.44 24.92
N LEU A 478 -32.27 12.00 25.21
CA LEU A 478 -32.55 11.06 26.29
C LEU A 478 -31.96 9.65 26.05
N LEU A 479 -31.99 9.14 24.80
CA LEU A 479 -31.34 7.86 24.43
C LEU A 479 -29.83 7.92 24.66
N LEU A 480 -29.18 9.01 24.25
CA LEU A 480 -27.75 9.21 24.46
C LEU A 480 -27.41 9.34 25.94
N ASP A 481 -28.26 10.02 26.72
CA ASP A 481 -28.07 10.14 28.18
C ASP A 481 -28.15 8.78 28.90
N ARG A 482 -28.97 7.84 28.39
CA ARG A 482 -29.04 6.44 28.84
C ARG A 482 -27.82 5.58 28.46
N LYS A 483 -26.75 6.18 27.95
CA LYS A 483 -25.47 5.53 27.62
C LYS A 483 -25.54 4.49 26.49
N ILE A 484 -26.53 4.58 25.61
CA ILE A 484 -26.67 3.67 24.45
C ILE A 484 -25.49 3.79 23.48
N TYR A 485 -24.82 4.95 23.45
CA TYR A 485 -23.57 5.12 22.71
C TYR A 485 -22.49 4.11 23.10
N ILE A 486 -22.50 3.53 24.31
CA ILE A 486 -21.57 2.47 24.70
C ILE A 486 -21.81 1.22 23.84
N GLY A 487 -23.06 0.81 23.64
CA GLY A 487 -23.40 -0.32 22.77
C GLY A 487 -23.02 -0.06 21.30
N ILE A 488 -23.20 1.18 20.82
CA ILE A 488 -22.78 1.60 19.48
C ILE A 488 -21.25 1.53 19.35
N ILE A 489 -20.52 2.01 20.36
CA ILE A 489 -19.05 1.94 20.39
C ILE A 489 -18.58 0.48 20.36
N VAL A 490 -19.15 -0.38 21.21
CA VAL A 490 -18.81 -1.81 21.24
C VAL A 490 -19.08 -2.44 19.87
N GLY A 491 -20.25 -2.19 19.27
CA GLY A 491 -20.57 -2.69 17.93
C GLY A 491 -19.60 -2.19 16.85
N LEU A 492 -19.27 -0.90 16.84
CA LEU A 492 -18.30 -0.32 15.89
C LEU A 492 -16.88 -0.87 16.11
N LEU A 493 -16.45 -1.05 17.36
CA LEU A 493 -15.17 -1.65 17.70
C LEU A 493 -15.13 -3.12 17.27
N PHE A 494 -16.22 -3.87 17.38
CA PHE A 494 -16.32 -5.21 16.83
C PHE A 494 -16.13 -5.18 15.31
N ILE A 495 -16.90 -4.36 14.57
CA ILE A 495 -16.81 -4.25 13.10
C ILE A 495 -15.41 -3.82 12.65
N LEU A 496 -14.80 -2.85 13.32
CA LEU A 496 -13.46 -2.35 12.99
C LEU A 496 -12.36 -3.31 13.44
N GLY A 497 -12.59 -4.06 14.53
CA GLY A 497 -11.71 -5.11 15.03
C GLY A 497 -11.65 -6.31 14.09
N SER A 498 -12.79 -6.75 13.55
CA SER A 498 -12.80 -7.82 12.53
C SER A 498 -12.07 -7.44 11.24
N CYS A 499 -11.93 -6.14 10.96
CA CYS A 499 -11.19 -5.67 9.77
C CYS A 499 -9.65 -5.77 9.90
N ASN A 500 -9.11 -5.89 11.12
CA ASN A 500 -7.64 -5.99 11.36
C ASN A 500 -7.21 -7.32 12.01
N ILE A 501 -8.14 -8.19 12.42
CA ILE A 501 -7.83 -9.52 12.99
C ILE A 501 -7.40 -10.53 11.90
N HIS A 502 -7.25 -10.11 10.65
CA HIS A 502 -6.63 -10.93 9.61
C HIS A 502 -5.24 -10.40 9.23
N ALA A 503 -4.37 -10.19 10.23
CA ALA A 503 -3.01 -10.72 10.07
C ALA A 503 -3.09 -12.23 10.34
N ALA A 504 -3.85 -12.94 9.50
CA ALA A 504 -3.87 -14.38 9.54
C ALA A 504 -2.43 -14.80 9.27
N TYR A 505 -1.79 -15.36 10.29
CA TYR A 505 -0.55 -16.08 10.06
C TYR A 505 -0.82 -17.05 8.92
N ASP A 506 0.11 -17.15 7.97
CA ASP A 506 -0.04 -18.12 6.91
C ASP A 506 -0.12 -19.55 7.50
N LYS A 507 -0.40 -20.55 6.67
CA LYS A 507 -0.47 -21.94 7.13
C LYS A 507 0.82 -22.43 7.81
N ARG A 508 1.95 -21.79 7.56
CA ARG A 508 3.27 -22.08 8.16
C ARG A 508 3.51 -21.28 9.44
N GLY A 509 2.63 -20.35 9.80
CA GLY A 509 2.74 -19.56 11.01
C GLY A 509 3.48 -18.24 10.83
N PHE A 510 3.69 -17.73 9.62
CA PHE A 510 4.36 -16.44 9.38
C PHE A 510 3.38 -15.28 9.34
N ASN A 511 3.77 -14.18 9.98
CA ASN A 511 3.09 -12.92 9.84
C ASN A 511 3.57 -12.21 8.55
N PRO A 512 2.68 -11.89 7.60
CA PRO A 512 3.07 -11.32 6.30
C PRO A 512 3.68 -9.91 6.41
N LYS A 513 3.49 -9.21 7.53
CA LYS A 513 4.08 -7.89 7.77
C LYS A 513 5.42 -7.96 8.49
N THR A 514 5.54 -8.78 9.53
CA THR A 514 6.78 -8.86 10.31
C THR A 514 7.76 -9.91 9.79
N ARG A 515 7.31 -10.80 8.89
CA ARG A 515 8.02 -12.00 8.41
C ARG A 515 8.44 -12.96 9.53
N ASN A 516 7.97 -12.75 10.76
CA ASN A 516 8.29 -13.62 11.89
C ASN A 516 7.28 -14.75 12.02
N ASN A 517 7.79 -15.93 12.38
CA ASN A 517 6.99 -17.11 12.66
C ASN A 517 6.50 -17.11 14.12
N TRP A 518 5.22 -17.32 14.37
CA TRP A 518 4.68 -17.30 15.74
C TRP A 518 5.20 -18.43 16.63
N HIS A 519 5.63 -19.56 16.04
CA HIS A 519 6.16 -20.69 16.79
C HIS A 519 7.59 -20.47 17.28
N THR A 520 8.43 -19.76 16.51
CA THR A 520 9.86 -19.57 16.82
C THR A 520 10.17 -18.14 17.27
N MET A 521 9.24 -17.21 17.10
CA MET A 521 9.43 -15.77 17.27
C MET A 521 10.60 -15.19 16.45
N SER A 522 11.01 -15.89 15.39
CA SER A 522 12.12 -15.52 14.51
C SER A 522 11.66 -15.46 13.05
N GLN A 523 12.53 -15.01 12.14
CA GLN A 523 12.25 -15.01 10.70
C GLN A 523 12.17 -16.41 10.07
N TYR A 524 12.41 -17.48 10.84
CA TYR A 524 12.44 -18.86 10.37
C TYR A 524 11.38 -19.71 11.09
N ASP A 525 10.79 -20.69 10.41
CA ASP A 525 9.89 -21.66 11.04
C ASP A 525 10.68 -22.73 11.82
N ARG A 526 9.97 -23.71 12.39
CA ARG A 526 10.59 -24.82 13.12
C ARG A 526 11.52 -25.67 12.26
N ASP A 527 11.31 -25.67 10.94
CA ASP A 527 12.13 -26.38 9.97
C ASP A 527 13.35 -25.55 9.52
N GLY A 528 13.48 -24.30 10.00
CA GLY A 528 14.59 -23.41 9.70
C GLY A 528 14.44 -22.63 8.39
N TYR A 529 13.24 -22.55 7.80
CA TYR A 529 12.97 -21.83 6.56
C TYR A 529 12.23 -20.52 6.82
N ASP A 530 12.54 -19.47 6.07
CA ASP A 530 11.83 -18.19 6.14
C ASP A 530 10.47 -18.21 5.43
N ILE A 531 9.76 -17.08 5.47
CA ILE A 531 8.46 -16.91 4.80
C ILE A 531 8.54 -17.16 3.29
N ASP A 532 9.70 -16.93 2.68
CA ASP A 532 9.96 -17.14 1.25
C ASP A 532 10.44 -18.57 0.95
N GLY A 533 10.60 -19.42 1.97
CA GLY A 533 10.94 -20.84 1.84
C GLY A 533 12.43 -21.14 1.80
N TYR A 534 13.29 -20.25 2.32
CA TYR A 534 14.75 -20.41 2.31
C TYR A 534 15.33 -20.54 3.72
N THR A 535 16.37 -21.35 3.87
CA THR A 535 17.16 -21.41 5.11
C THR A 535 17.97 -20.13 5.32
N ARG A 536 18.62 -20.00 6.49
CA ARG A 536 19.56 -18.91 6.78
C ARG A 536 20.70 -18.78 5.75
N GLU A 537 21.05 -19.87 5.09
CA GLU A 537 22.07 -19.94 4.03
C GLU A 537 21.50 -19.61 2.63
N GLY A 538 20.21 -19.31 2.52
CA GLY A 538 19.55 -18.95 1.27
C GLY A 538 19.24 -20.17 0.39
N ILE A 539 19.02 -21.34 0.98
CA ILE A 539 18.75 -22.60 0.28
C ILE A 539 17.30 -23.05 0.54
N ASN A 540 16.55 -23.42 -0.49
CA ASN A 540 15.18 -23.91 -0.33
C ASN A 540 15.12 -25.40 0.05
N LYS A 541 13.91 -25.93 0.34
CA LYS A 541 13.71 -27.35 0.71
C LYS A 541 14.23 -28.36 -0.34
N ARG A 542 14.34 -27.96 -1.60
CA ARG A 542 14.84 -28.79 -2.71
C ARG A 542 16.35 -28.61 -2.98
N GLY A 543 17.06 -27.85 -2.15
CA GLY A 543 18.51 -27.63 -2.28
C GLY A 543 18.89 -26.55 -3.29
N PHE A 544 17.97 -25.71 -3.75
CA PHE A 544 18.27 -24.60 -4.66
C PHE A 544 18.60 -23.33 -3.92
N ASN A 545 19.64 -22.62 -4.36
CA ASN A 545 19.96 -21.29 -3.90
C ASN A 545 19.08 -20.21 -4.58
N LYS A 546 19.20 -18.95 -4.15
CA LYS A 546 18.47 -17.81 -4.75
C LYS A 546 18.79 -17.57 -6.24
N SER A 547 19.89 -18.12 -6.75
CA SER A 547 20.27 -18.08 -8.17
C SER A 547 19.72 -19.28 -8.98
N ARG A 548 18.80 -20.06 -8.42
CA ARG A 548 18.17 -21.25 -9.05
C ARG A 548 19.16 -22.37 -9.40
N LEU A 549 20.30 -22.44 -8.73
CA LEU A 549 21.24 -23.56 -8.84
C LEU A 549 21.09 -24.51 -7.65
N ASN A 550 21.04 -25.81 -7.92
CA ASN A 550 21.03 -26.83 -6.90
C ASN A 550 22.43 -26.97 -6.28
N THR A 551 22.53 -26.88 -4.96
CA THR A 551 23.80 -26.87 -4.25
C THR A 551 24.52 -28.21 -4.29
N ALA A 552 23.79 -29.33 -4.43
CA ALA A 552 24.36 -30.67 -4.46
C ALA A 552 24.84 -31.06 -5.86
N THR A 553 24.03 -30.84 -6.90
CA THR A 553 24.41 -31.19 -8.28
C THR A 553 25.29 -30.12 -8.93
N LYS A 554 25.31 -28.88 -8.39
CA LYS A 554 25.91 -27.68 -9.00
C LYS A 554 25.34 -27.37 -10.38
N THR A 555 24.13 -27.83 -10.68
CA THR A 555 23.42 -27.57 -11.94
C THR A 555 22.06 -26.91 -11.67
N PRO A 556 21.35 -26.43 -12.71
CA PRO A 556 19.97 -25.95 -12.56
C PRO A 556 18.96 -27.03 -12.20
N TYR A 557 19.36 -28.30 -12.04
CA TYR A 557 18.48 -29.44 -11.80
C TYR A 557 18.84 -30.15 -10.49
N ASP A 558 17.83 -30.71 -9.81
CA ASP A 558 18.04 -31.60 -8.67
C ASP A 558 18.42 -33.03 -9.11
N TYR A 559 18.62 -33.95 -8.15
CA TYR A 559 18.97 -35.34 -8.42
C TYR A 559 17.89 -36.12 -9.18
N ALA A 560 16.64 -35.67 -9.11
CA ALA A 560 15.53 -36.24 -9.86
C ALA A 560 15.39 -35.61 -11.25
N GLY A 561 16.31 -34.72 -11.65
CA GLY A 561 16.34 -34.10 -12.96
C GLY A 561 15.36 -32.94 -13.13
N PHE A 562 14.76 -32.43 -12.05
CA PHE A 562 13.82 -31.30 -12.09
C PHE A 562 14.51 -29.99 -11.79
N ASP A 563 14.17 -28.94 -12.52
CA ASP A 563 14.64 -27.58 -12.25
C ASP A 563 13.88 -26.92 -11.10
N PHE A 564 14.25 -25.67 -10.79
CA PHE A 564 13.60 -24.89 -9.73
C PHE A 564 12.07 -24.80 -9.90
N ASP A 565 11.58 -24.69 -11.12
CA ASP A 565 10.15 -24.56 -11.43
C ASP A 565 9.44 -25.94 -11.52
N GLY A 566 10.19 -27.04 -11.31
CA GLY A 566 9.66 -28.39 -11.33
C GLY A 566 9.52 -28.96 -12.73
N ILE A 567 10.32 -28.47 -13.69
CA ILE A 567 10.38 -28.98 -15.05
C ILE A 567 11.53 -29.97 -15.19
N HIS A 568 11.23 -31.16 -15.70
CA HIS A 568 12.21 -32.22 -15.88
C HIS A 568 13.10 -31.96 -17.10
N LYS A 569 14.40 -32.21 -16.94
CA LYS A 569 15.45 -31.90 -17.92
C LYS A 569 15.20 -32.51 -19.29
N GLU A 570 14.78 -33.78 -19.35
CA GLU A 570 14.62 -34.52 -20.61
C GLU A 570 13.23 -34.33 -21.24
N THR A 571 12.16 -34.45 -20.43
CA THR A 571 10.78 -34.40 -20.95
C THR A 571 10.30 -32.98 -21.22
N LYS A 572 10.96 -31.96 -20.63
CA LYS A 572 10.54 -30.54 -20.63
C LYS A 572 9.11 -30.33 -20.08
N LYS A 573 8.65 -31.24 -19.23
CA LYS A 573 7.32 -31.21 -18.58
C LYS A 573 7.48 -31.27 -17.07
N SER A 574 6.37 -31.10 -16.35
CA SER A 574 6.31 -31.19 -14.88
C SER A 574 6.43 -32.62 -14.31
N TYR A 575 6.82 -33.59 -15.15
CA TYR A 575 6.99 -34.99 -14.79
C TYR A 575 8.15 -35.64 -15.56
N ASP A 576 8.73 -36.69 -14.99
CA ASP A 576 9.79 -37.50 -15.57
C ASP A 576 9.27 -38.44 -16.68
N GLU A 577 10.14 -39.28 -17.26
CA GLU A 577 9.76 -40.22 -18.32
C GLU A 577 8.70 -41.26 -17.87
N ARG A 578 8.59 -41.48 -16.55
CA ARG A 578 7.64 -42.41 -15.92
C ARG A 578 6.32 -41.74 -15.56
N GLY A 579 6.24 -40.42 -15.63
CA GLY A 579 5.07 -39.63 -15.27
C GLY A 579 5.07 -39.09 -13.84
N PHE A 580 6.12 -39.32 -13.06
CA PHE A 580 6.23 -38.83 -11.68
C PHE A 580 6.66 -37.36 -11.66
N ASN A 581 6.03 -36.57 -10.79
CA ASN A 581 6.43 -35.19 -10.52
C ASN A 581 7.47 -35.10 -9.40
N VAL A 582 7.82 -33.86 -9.02
CA VAL A 582 8.75 -33.55 -7.91
C VAL A 582 8.32 -34.16 -6.56
N GLU A 583 7.02 -34.41 -6.38
CA GLU A 583 6.44 -35.00 -5.16
C GLU A 583 6.32 -36.53 -5.25
N LEU A 584 6.89 -37.16 -6.28
CA LEU A 584 6.81 -38.60 -6.56
C LEU A 584 5.38 -39.09 -6.83
N TYR A 585 4.50 -38.20 -7.28
CA TYR A 585 3.13 -38.52 -7.70
C TYR A 585 3.04 -38.63 -9.22
N ASN A 586 2.38 -39.67 -9.72
CA ASN A 586 2.28 -39.91 -11.15
C ASN A 586 1.11 -39.13 -11.75
N ILE A 587 1.41 -38.12 -12.57
CA ILE A 587 0.41 -37.24 -13.19
C ILE A 587 -0.37 -37.97 -14.29
N LEU A 588 0.23 -38.96 -14.95
CA LEU A 588 -0.40 -39.64 -16.09
C LEU A 588 -1.48 -40.63 -15.67
N THR A 589 -1.32 -41.27 -14.50
CA THR A 589 -2.29 -42.23 -13.96
C THR A 589 -3.17 -41.64 -12.87
N ASP A 590 -2.90 -40.41 -12.45
CA ASP A 590 -3.49 -39.77 -11.27
C ASP A 590 -3.40 -40.68 -10.02
N SER A 591 -2.20 -41.19 -9.76
CA SER A 591 -1.94 -42.09 -8.64
C SER A 591 -0.46 -42.07 -8.23
N PRO A 592 -0.07 -42.63 -7.07
CA PRO A 592 1.35 -42.78 -6.72
C PRO A 592 2.08 -43.89 -7.52
N TYR A 593 1.43 -44.47 -8.53
CA TYR A 593 1.94 -45.58 -9.33
C TYR A 593 1.95 -45.25 -10.82
N ASP A 594 2.92 -45.76 -11.56
CA ASP A 594 2.93 -45.64 -13.02
C ASP A 594 1.90 -46.55 -13.69
N LYS A 595 1.82 -46.49 -15.02
CA LYS A 595 0.88 -47.28 -15.83
C LYS A 595 0.98 -48.80 -15.60
N ASN A 596 2.14 -49.27 -15.14
CA ASN A 596 2.41 -50.68 -14.87
C ASN A 596 2.22 -51.02 -13.38
N GLY A 597 1.76 -50.06 -12.57
CA GLY A 597 1.47 -50.27 -11.15
C GLY A 597 2.68 -50.13 -10.23
N PHE A 598 3.83 -49.62 -10.69
CA PHE A 598 5.02 -49.44 -9.87
C PHE A 598 5.13 -48.01 -9.33
N ASP A 599 5.55 -47.85 -8.08
CA ASP A 599 5.86 -46.54 -7.52
C ASP A 599 7.20 -46.01 -8.06
N HIS A 600 7.57 -44.78 -7.69
CA HIS A 600 8.84 -44.18 -8.14
C HIS A 600 10.07 -45.05 -7.75
N SER A 601 9.99 -45.79 -6.64
CA SER A 601 11.07 -46.68 -6.19
C SER A 601 11.09 -48.04 -6.90
N GLY A 602 10.11 -48.33 -7.75
CA GLY A 602 9.99 -49.59 -8.47
C GLY A 602 9.25 -50.68 -7.69
N ILE A 603 8.46 -50.33 -6.68
CA ILE A 603 7.62 -51.28 -5.93
C ILE A 603 6.21 -51.34 -6.50
N HIS A 604 5.75 -52.55 -6.82
CA HIS A 604 4.45 -52.78 -7.41
C HIS A 604 3.32 -52.69 -6.37
N LYS A 605 2.21 -52.03 -6.73
CA LYS A 605 1.10 -51.68 -5.85
C LYS A 605 0.45 -52.88 -5.17
N ASP A 606 0.31 -54.00 -5.87
CA ASP A 606 -0.43 -55.17 -5.40
C ASP A 606 0.47 -56.17 -4.66
N THR A 607 1.68 -56.40 -5.17
CA THR A 607 2.60 -57.40 -4.62
C THR A 607 3.45 -56.85 -3.48
N LYS A 608 3.55 -55.50 -3.37
CA LYS A 608 4.44 -54.79 -2.44
C LYS A 608 5.91 -55.22 -2.58
N LYS A 609 6.30 -55.68 -3.77
CA LYS A 609 7.64 -56.14 -4.14
C LYS A 609 8.11 -55.41 -5.40
N GLU A 610 9.38 -55.55 -5.74
CA GLU A 610 9.96 -55.03 -6.99
C GLU A 610 9.40 -55.68 -8.26
N TYR A 611 8.61 -56.75 -8.13
CA TYR A 611 8.04 -57.53 -9.23
C TYR A 611 6.52 -57.51 -9.20
N ASP A 612 5.88 -57.44 -10.37
CA ASP A 612 4.44 -57.59 -10.55
C ASP A 612 3.98 -59.05 -10.37
N HIS A 613 2.69 -59.31 -10.56
CA HIS A 613 2.09 -60.65 -10.45
C HIS A 613 2.58 -61.62 -11.51
N ASN A 614 3.09 -61.10 -12.63
CA ASN A 614 3.66 -61.86 -13.74
C ASN A 614 5.18 -62.07 -13.59
N GLY A 615 5.77 -61.58 -12.49
CA GLY A 615 7.19 -61.70 -12.19
C GLY A 615 8.08 -60.69 -12.90
N TRP A 616 7.55 -59.61 -13.49
CA TRP A 616 8.34 -58.56 -14.13
C TRP A 616 8.58 -57.40 -13.18
N ASN A 617 9.79 -56.86 -13.15
CA ASN A 617 10.04 -55.57 -12.51
C ASN A 617 9.85 -54.41 -13.48
N TYR A 618 9.89 -53.18 -12.96
CA TYR A 618 9.72 -51.98 -13.79
C TYR A 618 10.73 -51.88 -14.96
N TYR A 619 11.95 -52.41 -14.81
CA TYR A 619 12.96 -52.43 -15.87
C TYR A 619 12.73 -53.51 -16.94
N GLY A 620 11.71 -54.37 -16.78
CA GLY A 620 11.44 -55.48 -17.69
C GLY A 620 12.31 -56.72 -17.41
N LEU A 621 12.90 -56.85 -16.23
CA LEU A 621 13.63 -58.04 -15.78
C LEU A 621 12.67 -59.03 -15.11
N HIS A 622 12.74 -60.31 -15.47
CA HIS A 622 11.87 -61.32 -14.89
C HIS A 622 12.48 -61.97 -13.63
N GLU A 623 11.66 -62.18 -12.60
CA GLU A 623 12.07 -62.58 -11.24
C GLU A 623 12.85 -63.91 -11.23
N LYS A 624 12.40 -64.89 -12.02
CA LYS A 624 12.98 -66.24 -12.06
C LYS A 624 14.23 -66.37 -12.94
N THR A 625 14.22 -65.74 -14.11
CA THR A 625 15.28 -65.89 -15.11
C THR A 625 16.39 -64.86 -14.93
N LYS A 626 16.10 -63.76 -14.22
CA LYS A 626 17.01 -62.62 -14.07
C LYS A 626 17.53 -62.09 -15.42
N ASP A 627 16.68 -62.19 -16.45
CA ASP A 627 16.89 -61.70 -17.82
C ASP A 627 15.60 -61.01 -18.28
N TYR A 628 15.63 -60.33 -19.42
CA TYR A 628 14.50 -59.65 -20.04
C TYR A 628 13.48 -60.60 -20.68
N TYR A 629 13.58 -61.90 -20.41
CA TYR A 629 12.75 -62.95 -20.96
C TYR A 629 12.28 -63.87 -19.85
N ASN A 630 10.99 -64.23 -19.86
CA ASN A 630 10.42 -65.22 -18.93
C ASN A 630 10.92 -66.65 -19.25
N PRO A 631 10.61 -67.66 -18.42
CA PRO A 631 11.01 -69.06 -18.68
C PRO A 631 10.52 -69.60 -20.03
N GLU A 632 9.41 -69.06 -20.55
CA GLU A 632 8.86 -69.40 -21.85
C GLU A 632 9.55 -68.69 -23.03
N GLY A 633 10.54 -67.81 -22.77
CA GLY A 633 11.37 -67.14 -23.77
C GLY A 633 10.80 -65.84 -24.34
N TRP A 634 9.81 -65.23 -23.68
CA TRP A 634 9.13 -63.99 -24.10
C TRP A 634 9.47 -62.83 -23.17
N ASN A 635 9.67 -61.64 -23.73
CA ASN A 635 9.82 -60.42 -22.95
C ASN A 635 8.47 -59.88 -22.45
N VAL A 636 8.50 -58.80 -21.67
CA VAL A 636 7.30 -58.16 -21.11
C VAL A 636 6.29 -57.72 -22.18
N GLU A 637 6.74 -57.45 -23.40
CA GLU A 637 5.91 -57.07 -24.55
C GLU A 637 5.39 -58.28 -25.36
N GLY A 638 5.72 -59.51 -24.95
CA GLY A 638 5.32 -60.73 -25.65
C GLY A 638 6.13 -61.01 -26.91
N ILE A 639 7.40 -60.60 -26.93
CA ILE A 639 8.35 -60.77 -28.03
C ILE A 639 9.46 -61.73 -27.60
N ASN A 640 9.76 -62.73 -28.43
CA ASN A 640 10.82 -63.68 -28.12
C ASN A 640 12.22 -63.16 -28.48
N LYS A 641 13.28 -63.89 -28.10
CA LYS A 641 14.68 -63.54 -28.39
C LYS A 641 15.00 -63.37 -29.88
N ARG A 642 14.17 -63.92 -30.77
CA ARG A 642 14.30 -63.82 -32.23
C ARG A 642 13.47 -62.67 -32.83
N GLY A 643 12.83 -61.84 -32.01
CA GLY A 643 12.05 -60.68 -32.45
C GLY A 643 10.62 -61.00 -32.92
N PHE A 644 10.14 -62.23 -32.70
CA PHE A 644 8.76 -62.60 -33.05
C PHE A 644 7.79 -62.28 -31.93
N ASN A 645 6.60 -61.81 -32.28
CA ASN A 645 5.44 -61.81 -31.40
C ASN A 645 4.78 -63.20 -31.34
N LYS A 646 3.78 -63.36 -30.47
CA LYS A 646 3.04 -64.63 -30.31
C LYS A 646 2.28 -65.07 -31.56
N ASP A 647 1.99 -64.17 -32.50
CA ASP A 647 1.32 -64.46 -33.76
C ASP A 647 2.29 -64.94 -34.86
N GLY A 648 3.58 -65.07 -34.55
CA GLY A 648 4.61 -65.48 -35.51
C GLY A 648 5.04 -64.37 -36.47
N TRP A 649 4.80 -63.11 -36.13
CA TRP A 649 5.27 -61.94 -36.86
C TRP A 649 6.53 -61.37 -36.23
N ASN A 650 7.57 -61.19 -37.02
CA ASN A 650 8.81 -60.55 -36.60
C ASN A 650 8.66 -59.03 -36.64
N ILE A 651 8.92 -58.37 -35.51
CA ILE A 651 8.70 -56.94 -35.35
C ILE A 651 9.77 -56.12 -36.07
N GLU A 652 11.00 -56.62 -36.12
CA GLU A 652 12.13 -55.94 -36.74
C GLU A 652 12.06 -56.00 -38.27
N THR A 653 11.84 -57.19 -38.84
CA THR A 653 11.74 -57.36 -40.30
C THR A 653 10.36 -57.00 -40.86
N LYS A 654 9.36 -56.79 -39.99
CA LYS A 654 7.94 -56.63 -40.34
C LYS A 654 7.47 -57.74 -41.29
N SER A 655 7.81 -58.99 -40.99
CA SER A 655 7.44 -60.14 -41.81
C SER A 655 7.29 -61.42 -40.97
N LYS A 656 6.84 -62.52 -41.59
CA LYS A 656 6.79 -63.85 -40.93
C LYS A 656 8.18 -64.49 -40.71
N TYR A 657 9.27 -63.82 -41.08
CA TYR A 657 10.62 -64.37 -41.06
C TYR A 657 11.57 -63.43 -40.30
N ASP A 658 12.58 -63.96 -39.63
CA ASP A 658 13.65 -63.17 -39.01
C ASP A 658 14.68 -62.70 -40.06
N GLY A 659 15.70 -61.97 -39.62
CA GLY A 659 16.77 -61.47 -40.49
C GLY A 659 17.54 -62.56 -41.23
N GLY A 660 17.52 -63.80 -40.73
CA GLY A 660 18.11 -64.97 -41.39
C GLY A 660 17.15 -65.68 -42.34
N GLY A 661 15.93 -65.19 -42.52
CA GLY A 661 14.93 -65.76 -43.40
C GLY A 661 14.18 -66.96 -42.80
N PHE A 662 14.26 -67.21 -41.49
CA PHE A 662 13.56 -68.30 -40.82
C PHE A 662 12.27 -67.83 -40.16
N ASP A 663 11.20 -68.64 -40.24
CA ASP A 663 9.97 -68.36 -39.49
C ASP A 663 10.10 -68.70 -38.00
N LEU A 664 9.07 -68.42 -37.20
CA LEU A 664 9.06 -68.72 -35.76
C LEU A 664 9.38 -70.20 -35.47
N SER A 665 8.94 -71.12 -36.33
CA SER A 665 9.24 -72.56 -36.20
C SER A 665 10.68 -72.94 -36.57
N GLY A 666 11.44 -72.02 -37.16
CA GLY A 666 12.80 -72.25 -37.65
C GLY A 666 12.85 -72.79 -39.09
N THR A 667 11.81 -72.56 -39.89
CA THR A 667 11.77 -72.98 -41.30
C THR A 667 12.17 -71.84 -42.21
N HIS A 668 13.17 -72.07 -43.08
CA HIS A 668 13.72 -71.04 -43.96
C HIS A 668 12.81 -70.75 -45.16
N LYS A 669 12.66 -69.46 -45.50
CA LYS A 669 11.73 -68.95 -46.50
C LYS A 669 11.90 -69.58 -47.88
N VAL A 670 13.16 -69.79 -48.31
CA VAL A 670 13.50 -70.26 -49.67
C VAL A 670 13.61 -71.79 -49.72
N THR A 671 14.44 -72.37 -48.85
CA THR A 671 14.74 -73.82 -48.87
C THR A 671 13.61 -74.66 -48.30
N LYS A 672 12.66 -74.08 -47.56
CA LYS A 672 11.58 -74.77 -46.81
C LYS A 672 12.08 -75.85 -45.84
N LYS A 673 13.36 -75.75 -45.44
CA LYS A 673 14.04 -76.66 -44.50
C LYS A 673 14.42 -75.91 -43.23
N LYS A 674 14.96 -76.63 -42.23
CA LYS A 674 15.50 -76.06 -40.98
C LYS A 674 16.88 -75.38 -41.15
N TYR A 675 17.34 -75.21 -42.39
CA TYR A 675 18.61 -74.61 -42.71
C TYR A 675 18.52 -73.80 -44.02
N ASP A 676 19.38 -72.79 -44.16
CA ASP A 676 19.46 -71.91 -45.34
C ASP A 676 20.19 -72.57 -46.53
N GLU A 677 20.42 -71.83 -47.61
CA GLU A 677 21.11 -72.34 -48.81
C GLU A 677 22.57 -72.72 -48.56
N ARG A 678 23.20 -72.12 -47.53
CA ARG A 678 24.58 -72.41 -47.11
C ARG A 678 24.65 -73.57 -46.11
N GLY A 679 23.51 -74.04 -45.61
CA GLY A 679 23.39 -75.14 -44.66
C GLY A 679 23.30 -74.70 -43.20
N PHE A 680 23.24 -73.41 -42.89
CA PHE A 680 23.14 -72.92 -41.50
C PHE A 680 21.71 -72.97 -41.00
N ASP A 681 21.52 -73.46 -39.77
CA ASP A 681 20.25 -73.38 -39.05
C ASP A 681 20.09 -72.03 -38.31
N VAL A 682 18.97 -71.89 -37.59
CA VAL A 682 18.65 -70.70 -36.79
C VAL A 682 19.69 -70.40 -35.69
N ASN A 683 20.46 -71.39 -35.26
CA ASN A 683 21.54 -71.25 -34.27
C ASN A 683 22.91 -71.07 -34.93
N GLN A 684 22.94 -70.80 -36.24
CA GLN A 684 24.17 -70.66 -37.05
C GLN A 684 25.03 -71.92 -37.06
N TYR A 685 24.43 -73.09 -36.84
CA TYR A 685 25.11 -74.37 -36.95
C TYR A 685 24.92 -74.95 -38.35
N ASN A 686 26.00 -75.35 -39.01
CA ASN A 686 25.93 -75.86 -40.37
C ASN A 686 25.59 -77.35 -40.39
N HIS A 687 24.49 -77.69 -41.04
CA HIS A 687 23.96 -79.04 -41.14
C HIS A 687 24.88 -80.00 -41.91
N PHE A 688 25.64 -79.50 -42.90
CA PHE A 688 26.47 -80.36 -43.75
C PHE A 688 27.84 -80.65 -43.16
N THR A 689 28.43 -79.72 -42.42
CA THR A 689 29.77 -79.88 -41.83
C THR A 689 29.74 -80.25 -40.36
N HIS A 690 28.56 -80.22 -39.72
CA HIS A 690 28.39 -80.36 -38.28
C HIS A 690 29.34 -79.42 -37.51
N SER A 691 29.40 -78.16 -37.93
CA SER A 691 30.23 -77.14 -37.28
C SER A 691 29.64 -75.74 -37.49
N LEU A 692 30.21 -74.72 -36.85
CA LEU A 692 29.86 -73.31 -37.06
C LEU A 692 30.34 -72.76 -38.42
N TYR A 693 30.91 -73.60 -39.29
CA TYR A 693 31.51 -73.20 -40.55
C TYR A 693 30.93 -73.99 -41.71
N ASP A 694 30.70 -73.35 -42.85
CA ASP A 694 30.30 -74.04 -44.07
C ASP A 694 31.44 -74.91 -44.65
N LYS A 695 31.17 -75.62 -45.75
CA LYS A 695 32.16 -76.48 -46.44
C LYS A 695 33.42 -75.73 -46.89
N TYR A 696 33.37 -74.41 -46.91
CA TYR A 696 34.45 -73.51 -47.28
C TYR A 696 35.17 -72.88 -46.09
N GLY A 697 34.77 -73.23 -44.86
CA GLY A 697 35.39 -72.75 -43.64
C GLY A 697 34.91 -71.37 -43.19
N PHE A 698 33.81 -70.85 -43.73
CA PHE A 698 33.24 -69.55 -43.33
C PHE A 698 32.11 -69.72 -42.32
N ASN A 699 32.04 -68.87 -41.31
CA ASN A 699 30.90 -68.82 -40.41
C ASN A 699 29.70 -68.15 -41.09
N TYR A 700 28.58 -68.05 -40.38
CA TYR A 700 27.36 -67.43 -40.89
C TYR A 700 27.61 -65.98 -41.39
N GLU A 701 28.38 -65.20 -40.65
CA GLU A 701 28.77 -63.81 -41.00
C GLU A 701 29.74 -63.70 -42.18
N GLY A 702 30.27 -64.83 -42.69
CA GLY A 702 31.20 -64.84 -43.82
C GLY A 702 32.66 -64.66 -43.41
N ILE A 703 33.02 -64.90 -42.14
CA ILE A 703 34.39 -64.88 -41.62
C ILE A 703 34.99 -66.29 -41.67
N ASN A 704 36.17 -66.42 -42.27
CA ASN A 704 36.86 -67.69 -42.39
C ASN A 704 37.51 -68.12 -41.05
N LYS A 705 37.38 -69.41 -40.72
CA LYS A 705 37.88 -69.99 -39.47
C LYS A 705 39.39 -69.82 -39.30
N ASP A 706 40.16 -69.89 -40.39
CA ASP A 706 41.62 -69.89 -40.36
C ASP A 706 42.19 -68.47 -40.44
N THR A 707 41.68 -67.63 -41.34
CA THR A 707 42.22 -66.28 -41.57
C THR A 707 41.63 -65.22 -40.63
N LYS A 708 40.49 -65.51 -39.99
CA LYS A 708 39.68 -64.55 -39.21
C LYS A 708 39.27 -63.31 -40.02
N ARG A 709 39.18 -63.44 -41.34
CA ARG A 709 38.78 -62.39 -42.30
C ARG A 709 37.65 -62.88 -43.19
N GLU A 710 37.06 -61.97 -43.95
CA GLU A 710 36.06 -62.28 -44.99
C GLU A 710 36.60 -63.12 -46.16
N TYR A 711 37.91 -63.34 -46.22
CA TYR A 711 38.61 -64.07 -47.29
C TYR A 711 39.26 -65.34 -46.75
N ASP A 712 39.18 -66.45 -47.48
CA ASP A 712 39.94 -67.68 -47.19
C ASP A 712 41.42 -67.51 -47.52
N LYS A 713 42.23 -68.54 -47.24
CA LYS A 713 43.68 -68.55 -47.53
C LYS A 713 44.00 -68.32 -49.01
N ASN A 714 43.04 -68.56 -49.91
CA ASN A 714 43.18 -68.39 -51.35
C ASN A 714 42.60 -67.05 -51.84
N GLY A 715 42.18 -66.17 -50.91
CA GLY A 715 41.67 -64.84 -51.20
C GLY A 715 40.20 -64.81 -51.64
N TRP A 716 39.42 -65.87 -51.44
CA TRP A 716 38.00 -65.90 -51.84
C TRP A 716 37.07 -65.61 -50.67
N THR A 717 35.97 -64.89 -50.91
CA THR A 717 34.85 -64.81 -49.95
C THR A 717 33.97 -66.05 -50.00
N TYR A 718 33.05 -66.20 -49.04
CA TYR A 718 32.10 -67.32 -49.04
C TYR A 718 31.24 -67.38 -50.31
N TYR A 719 30.90 -66.22 -50.90
CA TYR A 719 30.12 -66.09 -52.13
C TYR A 719 30.99 -66.03 -53.40
N GLY A 720 32.31 -66.23 -53.30
CA GLY A 720 33.20 -66.42 -54.44
C GLY A 720 33.82 -65.16 -55.03
N LEU A 721 33.86 -64.04 -54.31
CA LEU A 721 34.57 -62.82 -54.73
C LEU A 721 36.05 -62.88 -54.32
N HIS A 722 36.98 -62.56 -55.21
CA HIS A 722 38.42 -62.58 -54.91
C HIS A 722 38.91 -61.25 -54.35
N GLU A 723 39.76 -61.29 -53.32
CA GLU A 723 40.26 -60.14 -52.55
C GLU A 723 40.95 -59.09 -53.42
N LYS A 724 41.87 -59.53 -54.30
CA LYS A 724 42.69 -58.63 -55.14
C LYS A 724 41.96 -58.05 -56.35
N THR A 725 41.12 -58.84 -57.02
CA THR A 725 40.47 -58.41 -58.26
C THR A 725 39.12 -57.78 -57.99
N LYS A 726 38.52 -58.04 -56.82
CA LYS A 726 37.13 -57.70 -56.50
C LYS A 726 36.15 -58.23 -57.56
N THR A 727 36.47 -59.37 -58.17
CA THR A 727 35.61 -60.10 -59.13
C THR A 727 35.53 -61.57 -58.76
N TYR A 728 34.66 -62.34 -59.43
CA TYR A 728 34.57 -63.79 -59.27
C TYR A 728 35.75 -64.57 -59.86
N TYR A 729 36.83 -63.89 -60.27
CA TYR A 729 38.03 -64.46 -60.89
C TYR A 729 39.28 -63.96 -60.17
N ASN A 730 40.26 -64.84 -59.92
CA ASN A 730 41.56 -64.47 -59.35
C ASN A 730 42.42 -63.69 -60.37
N PRO A 731 43.60 -63.15 -59.99
CA PRO A 731 44.48 -62.44 -60.91
C PRO A 731 44.94 -63.27 -62.12
N GLN A 732 44.85 -64.59 -62.05
CA GLN A 732 45.15 -65.51 -63.15
C GLN A 732 43.94 -65.78 -64.06
N GLY A 733 42.78 -65.17 -63.78
CA GLY A 733 41.57 -65.27 -64.59
C GLY A 733 40.66 -66.45 -64.27
N TYR A 734 40.90 -67.20 -63.19
CA TYR A 734 40.13 -68.39 -62.81
C TYR A 734 39.19 -68.12 -61.62
N ASN A 735 37.98 -68.66 -61.67
CA ASN A 735 37.03 -68.64 -60.57
C ASN A 735 37.47 -69.59 -59.44
N ARG A 736 36.73 -69.56 -58.33
CA ARG A 736 37.02 -70.38 -57.15
C ARG A 736 37.10 -71.89 -57.44
N GLU A 737 36.36 -72.37 -58.42
CA GLU A 737 36.32 -73.76 -58.85
C GLU A 737 37.41 -74.11 -59.88
N GLY A 738 38.23 -73.12 -60.29
CA GLY A 738 39.37 -73.29 -61.18
C GLY A 738 39.07 -73.11 -62.68
N PHE A 739 37.95 -72.48 -63.04
CA PHE A 739 37.53 -72.23 -64.42
C PHE A 739 37.73 -70.77 -64.84
N ASP A 740 38.20 -70.53 -66.06
CA ASP A 740 38.29 -69.18 -66.61
C ASP A 740 36.91 -68.62 -67.02
N ARG A 741 36.89 -67.39 -67.54
CA ARG A 741 35.65 -66.73 -68.00
C ARG A 741 34.90 -67.48 -69.10
N GLU A 742 35.57 -68.40 -69.80
CA GLU A 742 35.02 -69.20 -70.89
C GLU A 742 34.69 -70.64 -70.43
N GLY A 743 34.92 -70.95 -69.15
CA GLY A 743 34.59 -72.25 -68.55
C GLY A 743 35.71 -73.29 -68.64
N TYR A 744 36.93 -72.91 -69.02
CA TYR A 744 38.05 -73.86 -69.15
C TYR A 744 38.95 -73.90 -67.91
N ARG A 745 39.45 -75.09 -67.57
CA ARG A 745 40.43 -75.27 -66.49
C ARG A 745 41.84 -74.88 -66.93
N LYS A 746 42.68 -74.49 -65.97
CA LYS A 746 44.08 -74.12 -66.22
C LYS A 746 44.84 -75.23 -66.98
N GLY A 747 45.32 -74.89 -68.18
CA GLY A 747 46.05 -75.81 -69.07
C GLY A 747 45.19 -76.64 -70.03
N GLN A 748 43.86 -76.54 -69.97
CA GLN A 748 42.93 -77.26 -70.84
C GLN A 748 42.31 -76.36 -71.94
N ARG A 749 42.90 -75.18 -72.18
CA ARG A 749 42.48 -74.30 -73.27
C ARG A 749 42.99 -74.87 -74.60
N PRO A 750 42.13 -75.18 -75.58
CA PRO A 750 42.55 -75.67 -76.91
C PRO A 750 43.61 -74.74 -77.52
N GLU A 751 44.65 -75.29 -78.15
CA GLU A 751 45.81 -74.54 -78.65
C GLU A 751 45.51 -73.62 -79.85
N ASP A 752 44.39 -73.83 -80.55
CA ASP A 752 44.12 -73.23 -81.87
C ASP A 752 43.03 -72.13 -81.91
N GLU A 753 42.60 -71.60 -80.76
CA GLU A 753 41.62 -70.50 -80.74
C GLU A 753 42.26 -69.13 -80.45
N TYR A 754 42.08 -68.21 -81.39
CA TYR A 754 42.44 -66.80 -81.30
C TYR A 754 41.52 -66.08 -80.32
N ASP A 755 42.04 -65.07 -79.60
CA ASP A 755 41.17 -64.23 -78.79
C ASP A 755 40.22 -63.37 -79.64
N LYS A 756 39.23 -62.73 -79.01
CA LYS A 756 38.24 -61.87 -79.70
C LYS A 756 38.85 -60.69 -80.46
N ASN A 757 40.14 -60.42 -80.26
CA ASN A 757 40.91 -59.36 -80.91
C ASN A 757 41.89 -59.90 -81.96
N GLY A 758 41.86 -61.20 -82.28
CA GLY A 758 42.64 -61.80 -83.37
C GLY A 758 44.09 -62.16 -83.04
N PHE A 759 44.45 -62.33 -81.76
CA PHE A 759 45.82 -62.70 -81.34
C PHE A 759 45.91 -64.14 -80.83
N ASN A 760 47.02 -64.80 -81.14
CA ASN A 760 47.38 -66.09 -80.53
C ASN A 760 48.16 -65.90 -79.20
N LYS A 761 48.39 -67.00 -78.47
CA LYS A 761 49.10 -67.02 -77.17
C LYS A 761 50.54 -66.44 -77.18
N LYS A 762 51.14 -66.22 -78.36
CA LYS A 762 52.47 -65.60 -78.55
C LYS A 762 52.40 -64.11 -78.91
N GLY A 763 51.21 -63.51 -78.93
CA GLY A 763 51.01 -62.10 -79.26
C GLY A 763 51.07 -61.78 -80.75
N ILE A 764 50.90 -62.78 -81.64
CA ILE A 764 50.92 -62.59 -83.08
C ILE A 764 49.49 -62.36 -83.58
N TYR A 765 49.27 -61.25 -84.31
CA TYR A 765 48.00 -60.89 -84.93
C TYR A 765 47.77 -61.69 -86.22
N ILE A 766 46.55 -62.20 -86.44
CA ILE A 766 46.19 -63.13 -87.52
C ILE A 766 46.31 -62.56 -88.95
N LYS A 767 46.57 -61.24 -89.12
CA LYS A 767 46.74 -60.57 -90.42
C LYS A 767 48.02 -59.71 -90.50
N GLY A 768 49.18 -60.32 -90.28
CA GLY A 768 50.47 -59.63 -90.44
C GLY A 768 50.81 -59.31 -91.90
N TYR A 769 50.75 -58.01 -92.24
CA TYR A 769 51.84 -57.24 -92.84
C TYR A 769 51.96 -55.91 -92.09
#